data_AF-A0A4Y7T486-F1
#
_entry.id   AF-A0A4Y7T486-F1
#
_cell.length_a   1.000
_cell.length_b   1.000
_cell.length_c   1.000
_cell.angle_alpha   90.00
_cell.angle_beta   90.00
_cell.angle_gamma   90.00
#
_symmetry.space_group_name_H-M   'P 1'
#
loop_
_entity.id
_entity.type
_entity.pdbx_description
1 polymer ?
#
loop_
_entity_poly.entity_id
_entity_poly.type
_entity_poly.pdbx_seq_one_letter_code
_entity_poly.pdbx_strand_id
1 'polypeptide(L)'
;MSEKLSARFSKVFNDLPPEAQRTLLQKSLGDVLDQLPPDVAKKVYSSALQVYTRHQNVPKLDLRGKRKEVNALLDLLNREVKISAILGDRSRREEIISEIVQSLTGWLNDVWSAFYEHRVQYAQAHACLLFVSEVVGQLDTTPTPGGCKCELMNMPIRIMIKDKNGVCLTKLRVRGPPNIDRLLLWIWRDLAMCLLAKDDRKRVKDIITDLESIYGFPVLERLLLGGRKSPREEEEDEDEDIFLEDETYSDMEEDNDPDDFLLPNDFHSVHWKGKFDKESNALRSMIEDFLFEIFTVTPNLPMYDTILDITVNGASAKLRASGILYDIAGNSSDTLVGALNIEVSKHNAPRILSLLDQYSYLLRPRDAVTLQCSAGVLGDSVYHARGLSILETGLEETLVAIQVAVRGAFSHIDESAHKKELTEILKLRSGHPDRRDRIEAWAQAISSSSSTGMGGPMAFAAMMFGIPMMPGMPVMPGMVDDGDEQADLMSFIDLEAGADSDTEDLREDLRPKLKQRLEGWTQLASVMKGGAATSSKAYLKVVELMPYMRGADVVTEMVNRLAERPGKGYICDALEAVSSFCKTQSKKLRQAKKEKDKQAAAKAAKAAKTKPSSSSFTATLQSTAATPSSLSAPRAGPPTAPAPTPRSVTIEDVDEDEDDDDDLPPPLIPAGGPSALSLAPAPVASPPTANPTPFFSFSLPFSFGSGPGSGVDAGGPSASSTSNAQPAPPQAPSASAPPVVLAPVPAQSPPYRLFEGMEDVD
;
A
#
# COMPACT_ATOMS: atom_id res chain seq x y z
N MET A 1 16.68 54.26 20.03
CA MET A 1 15.38 54.50 20.69
C MET A 1 15.36 53.70 21.98
N SER A 2 14.86 54.25 23.10
CA SER A 2 14.78 53.46 24.34
C SER A 2 13.68 52.40 24.20
N GLU A 3 14.04 51.15 24.47
CA GLU A 3 13.09 50.05 24.66
C GLU A 3 12.11 50.41 25.78
N LYS A 4 10.81 50.15 25.58
CA LYS A 4 9.78 50.49 26.57
C LYS A 4 9.98 49.62 27.82
N LEU A 5 9.89 50.23 29.01
CA LEU A 5 10.04 49.55 30.30
C LEU A 5 9.11 48.34 30.45
N SER A 6 7.90 48.39 29.86
CA SER A 6 6.97 47.26 29.81
C SER A 6 7.52 46.06 29.05
N ALA A 7 8.18 46.26 27.89
CA ALA A 7 8.77 45.17 27.11
C ALA A 7 9.92 44.49 27.87
N ARG A 8 10.76 45.29 28.55
CA ARG A 8 11.82 44.79 29.43
C ARG A 8 11.27 43.99 30.61
N PHE A 9 10.22 44.51 31.26
CA PHE A 9 9.54 43.79 32.34
C PHE A 9 8.95 42.48 31.83
N SER A 10 8.21 42.47 30.72
CA SER A 10 7.63 41.25 30.15
C SER A 10 8.69 40.21 29.80
N LYS A 11 9.85 40.61 29.29
CA LYS A 11 10.97 39.69 29.03
C LYS A 11 11.45 39.03 30.33
N VAL A 12 11.88 39.83 31.30
CA VAL A 12 12.35 39.32 32.61
C VAL A 12 11.27 38.51 33.33
N PHE A 13 10.01 38.91 33.23
CA PHE A 13 8.88 38.20 33.81
C PHE A 13 8.69 36.82 33.19
N ASN A 14 8.72 36.72 31.85
CA ASN A 14 8.59 35.45 31.15
C ASN A 14 9.79 34.51 31.38
N ASP A 15 10.98 35.07 31.62
CA ASP A 15 12.21 34.33 31.94
C ASP A 15 12.20 33.76 33.39
N LEU A 16 11.33 34.25 34.28
CA LEU A 16 11.19 33.74 35.66
C LEU A 16 10.44 32.40 35.70
N PRO A 17 10.80 31.48 36.62
CA PRO A 17 9.98 30.29 36.90
C PRO A 17 8.53 30.65 37.30
N PRO A 18 7.52 29.80 37.01
CA PRO A 18 6.11 30.11 37.29
C PRO A 18 5.79 30.45 38.77
N GLU A 19 6.53 29.86 39.71
CA GLU A 19 6.42 30.16 41.14
C GLU A 19 6.96 31.55 41.49
N ALA A 20 8.07 31.95 40.88
CA ALA A 20 8.65 33.28 41.02
C ALA A 20 7.78 34.34 40.33
N GLN A 21 7.20 34.04 39.16
CA GLN A 21 6.19 34.87 38.50
C GLN A 21 4.98 35.13 39.41
N ARG A 22 4.40 34.07 39.99
CA ARG A 22 3.30 34.17 40.95
C ARG A 22 3.68 34.98 42.19
N THR A 23 4.86 34.71 42.76
CA THR A 23 5.35 35.40 43.97
C THR A 23 5.57 36.89 43.71
N LEU A 24 6.15 37.24 42.54
CA LEU A 24 6.34 38.63 42.13
C LEU A 24 4.99 39.33 41.96
N LEU A 25 4.06 38.75 41.20
CA LEU A 25 2.71 39.31 41.03
C LEU A 25 1.99 39.46 42.37
N GLN A 26 1.99 38.45 43.25
CA GLN A 26 1.33 38.55 44.56
C GLN A 26 1.93 39.66 45.44
N LYS A 27 3.26 39.86 45.39
CA LYS A 27 3.92 40.87 46.22
C LYS A 27 3.83 42.29 45.65
N SER A 28 3.91 42.48 44.34
CA SER A 28 4.00 43.82 43.74
C SER A 28 2.72 44.29 43.05
N LEU A 29 1.82 43.40 42.63
CA LEU A 29 0.62 43.82 41.88
C LEU A 29 -0.40 44.53 42.77
N GLY A 30 -0.54 44.13 44.04
CA GLY A 30 -1.40 44.80 45.02
C GLY A 30 -0.97 46.26 45.22
N ASP A 31 0.26 46.45 45.72
CA ASP A 31 0.87 47.77 45.95
C ASP A 31 0.81 48.69 44.71
N VAL A 32 0.96 48.13 43.50
CA VAL A 32 0.88 48.89 42.24
C VAL A 32 -0.57 49.22 41.86
N LEU A 33 -1.53 48.33 42.11
CA LEU A 33 -2.96 48.61 41.89
C LEU A 33 -3.46 49.72 42.83
N ASP A 34 -3.03 49.71 44.09
CA ASP A 34 -3.41 50.72 45.10
C ASP A 34 -2.80 52.11 44.81
N GLN A 35 -1.69 52.16 44.06
CA GLN A 35 -1.05 53.41 43.60
C GLN A 35 -1.62 53.95 42.28
N LEU A 36 -2.41 53.18 41.54
CA LEU A 36 -3.03 53.62 40.29
C LEU A 36 -4.29 54.48 40.57
N PRO A 37 -4.64 55.42 39.66
CA PRO A 37 -5.92 56.12 39.75
C PRO A 37 -7.09 55.13 39.80
N PRO A 38 -8.13 55.37 40.61
CA PRO A 38 -9.15 54.36 40.92
C PRO A 38 -9.89 53.85 39.69
N ASP A 39 -10.11 54.68 38.67
CA ASP A 39 -10.71 54.27 37.40
C ASP A 39 -9.82 53.29 36.61
N VAL A 40 -8.50 53.47 36.67
CA VAL A 40 -7.51 52.58 36.04
C VAL A 40 -7.41 51.28 36.82
N ALA A 41 -7.29 51.35 38.15
CA ALA A 41 -7.27 50.18 39.03
C ALA A 41 -8.53 49.33 38.86
N LYS A 42 -9.72 49.95 38.84
CA LYS A 42 -11.01 49.30 38.57
C LYS A 42 -11.06 48.66 37.18
N LYS A 43 -10.50 49.31 36.15
CA LYS A 43 -10.41 48.75 34.80
C LYS A 43 -9.49 47.53 34.75
N VAL A 44 -8.31 47.58 35.37
CA VAL A 44 -7.39 46.43 35.46
C VAL A 44 -8.03 45.29 36.25
N TYR A 45 -8.67 45.57 37.38
CA TYR A 45 -9.42 44.58 38.15
C TYR A 45 -10.56 43.95 37.35
N SER A 46 -11.36 44.74 36.62
CA SER A 46 -12.43 44.20 35.76
C SER A 46 -11.89 43.32 34.63
N SER A 47 -10.73 43.66 34.06
CA SER A 47 -10.06 42.82 33.06
C SER A 47 -9.51 41.53 33.67
N ALA A 48 -8.91 41.59 34.86
CA ALA A 48 -8.44 40.42 35.60
C ALA A 48 -9.60 39.50 36.01
N LEU A 49 -10.73 40.08 36.47
CA LEU A 49 -11.95 39.36 36.79
C LEU A 49 -12.57 38.71 35.54
N GLN A 50 -12.61 39.41 34.41
CA GLN A 50 -13.08 38.86 33.14
C GLN A 50 -12.23 37.65 32.69
N VAL A 51 -10.91 37.72 32.87
CA VAL A 51 -9.99 36.59 32.62
C VAL A 51 -10.26 35.46 33.62
N TYR A 52 -10.38 35.75 34.92
CA TYR A 52 -10.70 34.76 35.94
C TYR A 52 -12.03 34.04 35.64
N THR A 53 -13.12 34.75 35.41
CA THR A 53 -14.43 34.17 35.08
C THR A 53 -14.39 33.37 33.77
N ARG A 54 -13.58 33.78 32.78
CA ARG A 54 -13.35 32.99 31.55
C ARG A 54 -12.63 31.66 31.83
N HIS A 55 -11.78 31.58 32.86
CA HIS A 55 -10.98 30.39 33.15
C HIS A 55 -11.43 29.60 34.40
N GLN A 56 -12.44 30.07 35.13
CA GLN A 56 -12.93 29.44 36.36
C GLN A 56 -13.44 28.00 36.14
N ASN A 57 -14.01 27.73 34.97
CA ASN A 57 -14.59 26.43 34.61
C ASN A 57 -13.69 25.61 33.66
N VAL A 58 -12.40 25.95 33.53
CA VAL A 58 -11.46 25.20 32.67
C VAL A 58 -11.37 23.75 33.14
N PRO A 59 -11.64 22.75 32.27
CA PRO A 59 -11.40 21.35 32.59
C PRO A 59 -9.93 21.10 32.94
N LYS A 60 -9.69 20.33 34.01
CA LYS A 60 -8.33 19.98 34.45
C LYS A 60 -7.86 18.75 33.68
N LEU A 61 -7.01 18.93 32.69
CA LEU A 61 -6.45 17.84 31.89
C LEU A 61 -5.36 17.06 32.65
N ASP A 62 -5.79 16.23 33.61
CA ASP A 62 -4.91 15.37 34.41
C ASP A 62 -4.53 14.08 33.66
N LEU A 63 -3.69 14.21 32.63
CA LEU A 63 -3.19 13.08 31.84
C LEU A 63 -2.55 11.98 32.69
N ARG A 64 -1.89 12.33 33.81
CA ARG A 64 -1.28 11.34 34.70
C ARG A 64 -2.34 10.54 35.46
N GLY A 65 -3.37 11.21 35.96
CA GLY A 65 -4.54 10.56 36.56
C GLY A 65 -5.23 9.64 35.56
N LYS A 66 -5.51 10.15 34.35
CA LYS A 66 -6.21 9.40 33.30
C LYS A 66 -5.42 8.20 32.79
N ARG A 67 -4.11 8.34 32.57
CA ARG A 67 -3.23 7.21 32.20
C ARG A 67 -3.20 6.14 33.29
N LYS A 68 -3.22 6.51 34.58
CA LYS A 68 -3.31 5.53 35.68
C LYS A 68 -4.65 4.79 35.69
N GLU A 69 -5.76 5.51 35.49
CA GLU A 69 -7.11 4.94 35.42
C GLU A 69 -7.23 3.92 34.28
N VAL A 70 -6.92 4.35 33.07
CA VAL A 70 -7.09 3.55 31.85
C VAL A 70 -6.09 2.39 31.78
N ASN A 71 -4.84 2.57 32.20
CA ASN A 71 -3.89 1.45 32.27
C ASN A 71 -4.34 0.38 33.27
N ALA A 72 -5.01 0.75 34.36
CA ALA A 72 -5.56 -0.24 35.30
C ALA A 72 -6.73 -1.04 34.67
N LEU A 73 -7.53 -0.43 33.81
CA LEU A 73 -8.55 -1.14 33.03
C LEU A 73 -7.94 -2.05 31.96
N LEU A 74 -6.89 -1.60 31.25
CA LEU A 74 -6.14 -2.42 30.30
C LEU A 74 -5.45 -3.62 30.99
N ASP A 75 -4.91 -3.44 32.20
CA ASP A 75 -4.38 -4.53 33.04
C ASP A 75 -5.46 -5.55 33.42
N LEU A 76 -6.70 -5.11 33.66
CA LEU A 76 -7.85 -5.99 33.92
C LEU A 76 -8.29 -6.72 32.65
N LEU A 77 -8.36 -6.03 31.52
CA LEU A 77 -8.65 -6.62 30.20
C LEU A 77 -7.65 -7.74 29.85
N ASN A 78 -6.35 -7.48 30.03
CA ASN A 78 -5.29 -8.46 29.82
C ASN A 78 -5.34 -9.66 30.77
N ARG A 79 -5.93 -9.52 31.96
CA ARG A 79 -6.21 -10.65 32.86
C ARG A 79 -7.44 -11.43 32.39
N GLU A 80 -8.50 -10.76 32.00
CA GLU A 80 -9.71 -11.39 31.47
C GLU A 80 -9.46 -12.19 30.18
N VAL A 81 -8.57 -11.74 29.29
CA VAL A 81 -8.13 -12.53 28.11
C VAL A 81 -7.50 -13.85 28.53
N LYS A 82 -6.66 -13.85 29.58
CA LYS A 82 -6.03 -15.08 30.10
C LYS A 82 -7.02 -15.99 30.84
N ILE A 83 -7.97 -15.40 31.57
CA ILE A 83 -9.01 -16.13 32.32
C ILE A 83 -10.01 -16.80 31.36
N SER A 84 -10.51 -16.06 30.36
CA SER A 84 -11.46 -16.56 29.36
C SER A 84 -10.87 -17.70 28.52
N ALA A 85 -9.58 -17.62 28.15
CA ALA A 85 -8.87 -18.72 27.48
C ALA A 85 -8.80 -20.03 28.30
N ILE A 86 -8.95 -19.97 29.63
CA ILE A 86 -8.90 -21.14 30.53
C ILE A 86 -10.32 -21.62 30.92
N LEU A 87 -11.28 -20.69 31.07
CA LEU A 87 -12.59 -20.94 31.70
C LEU A 87 -13.80 -20.84 30.76
N GLY A 88 -13.61 -20.52 29.48
CA GLY A 88 -14.60 -20.65 28.41
C GLY A 88 -15.71 -19.59 28.38
N ASP A 89 -16.55 -19.52 29.41
CA ASP A 89 -17.95 -19.03 29.26
C ASP A 89 -18.33 -17.76 30.04
N ARG A 90 -17.40 -17.06 30.72
CA ARG A 90 -17.72 -15.88 31.55
C ARG A 90 -16.68 -14.76 31.50
N SER A 91 -16.41 -14.23 30.31
CA SER A 91 -15.54 -13.06 30.18
C SER A 91 -16.28 -11.76 30.54
N ARG A 92 -15.62 -10.86 31.28
CA ARG A 92 -16.06 -9.46 31.45
C ARG A 92 -15.44 -8.50 30.43
N ARG A 93 -14.92 -9.03 29.31
CA ARG A 93 -14.23 -8.26 28.27
C ARG A 93 -15.05 -7.08 27.75
N GLU A 94 -16.30 -7.31 27.34
CA GLU A 94 -17.17 -6.26 26.79
C GLU A 94 -17.38 -5.11 27.78
N GLU A 95 -17.66 -5.43 29.06
CA GLU A 95 -17.84 -4.46 30.15
C GLU A 95 -16.59 -3.58 30.33
N ILE A 96 -15.40 -4.20 30.40
CA ILE A 96 -14.13 -3.46 30.57
C ILE A 96 -13.79 -2.60 29.35
N ILE A 97 -14.01 -3.11 28.13
CA ILE A 97 -13.76 -2.32 26.90
C ILE A 97 -14.73 -1.14 26.82
N SER A 98 -16.00 -1.36 27.16
CA SER A 98 -17.02 -0.31 27.26
C SER A 98 -16.65 0.75 28.31
N GLU A 99 -16.17 0.34 29.49
CA GLU A 99 -15.65 1.26 30.52
C GLU A 99 -14.46 2.09 30.01
N ILE A 100 -13.48 1.47 29.33
CA ILE A 100 -12.33 2.18 28.73
C ILE A 100 -12.83 3.21 27.71
N VAL A 101 -13.67 2.80 26.77
CA VAL A 101 -14.19 3.68 25.72
C VAL A 101 -15.03 4.81 26.32
N GLN A 102 -15.91 4.54 27.27
CA GLN A 102 -16.72 5.56 27.94
C GLN A 102 -15.84 6.55 28.72
N SER A 103 -14.82 6.03 29.41
CA SER A 103 -13.83 6.82 30.15
C SER A 103 -13.01 7.75 29.25
N LEU A 104 -12.61 7.30 28.07
CA LEU A 104 -11.89 8.10 27.06
C LEU A 104 -12.82 9.12 26.37
N THR A 105 -13.94 8.66 25.83
CA THR A 105 -14.86 9.48 25.02
C THR A 105 -15.51 10.61 25.83
N GLY A 106 -15.83 10.37 27.10
CA GLY A 106 -16.29 11.44 28.00
C GLY A 106 -15.21 12.52 28.26
N TRP A 107 -13.93 12.13 28.26
CA TRP A 107 -12.81 13.05 28.50
C TRP A 107 -12.42 13.87 27.27
N LEU A 108 -12.75 13.42 26.05
CA LEU A 108 -12.49 14.18 24.82
C LEU A 108 -13.20 15.54 24.79
N ASN A 109 -14.38 15.65 25.40
CA ASN A 109 -15.09 16.92 25.54
C ASN A 109 -14.32 17.92 26.43
N ASP A 110 -13.75 17.45 27.54
CA ASP A 110 -12.91 18.27 28.43
C ASP A 110 -11.64 18.76 27.73
N VAL A 111 -10.98 17.86 26.98
CA VAL A 111 -9.80 18.17 26.17
C VAL A 111 -10.12 19.25 25.13
N TRP A 112 -11.21 19.09 24.39
CA TRP A 112 -11.65 20.05 23.37
C TRP A 112 -12.00 21.42 23.98
N SER A 113 -12.83 21.47 25.02
CA SER A 113 -13.25 22.73 25.65
C SER A 113 -12.07 23.52 26.22
N ALA A 114 -11.09 22.84 26.83
CA ALA A 114 -9.90 23.49 27.41
C ALA A 114 -9.10 24.33 26.39
N PHE A 115 -8.90 23.85 25.16
CA PHE A 115 -8.16 24.61 24.15
C PHE A 115 -9.06 25.46 23.23
N TYR A 116 -10.28 25.00 22.90
CA TYR A 116 -11.15 25.68 21.94
C TYR A 116 -11.98 26.79 22.59
N GLU A 117 -12.60 26.53 23.73
CA GLU A 117 -13.42 27.54 24.41
C GLU A 117 -12.58 28.40 25.33
N HIS A 118 -11.75 27.77 26.15
CA HIS A 118 -10.94 28.46 27.15
C HIS A 118 -9.57 28.92 26.64
N ARG A 119 -9.12 28.48 25.47
CA ARG A 119 -7.89 28.97 24.81
C ARG A 119 -6.59 28.75 25.63
N VAL A 120 -6.52 27.65 26.38
CA VAL A 120 -5.40 27.25 27.24
C VAL A 120 -4.93 25.82 26.98
N GLN A 121 -3.84 25.39 27.63
CA GLN A 121 -3.39 23.99 27.73
C GLN A 121 -3.10 23.24 26.41
N TYR A 122 -2.90 23.91 25.27
CA TYR A 122 -2.64 23.32 23.94
C TYR A 122 -1.71 22.09 23.91
N ALA A 123 -0.50 22.21 24.47
CA ALA A 123 0.47 21.11 24.48
C ALA A 123 0.00 19.92 25.34
N GLN A 124 -0.72 20.20 26.44
CA GLN A 124 -1.32 19.17 27.27
C GLN A 124 -2.50 18.50 26.56
N ALA A 125 -3.33 19.26 25.84
CA ALA A 125 -4.42 18.73 25.03
C ALA A 125 -3.90 17.80 23.92
N HIS A 126 -2.86 18.20 23.20
CA HIS A 126 -2.20 17.34 22.21
C HIS A 126 -1.68 16.03 22.84
N ALA A 127 -0.96 16.11 23.95
CA ALA A 127 -0.48 14.92 24.69
C ALA A 127 -1.63 14.04 25.24
N CYS A 128 -2.79 14.62 25.54
CA CYS A 128 -3.99 13.85 25.88
C CYS A 128 -4.54 13.10 24.66
N LEU A 129 -4.64 13.74 23.49
CA LEU A 129 -5.14 13.09 22.26
C LEU A 129 -4.20 11.97 21.78
N LEU A 130 -2.88 12.18 21.84
CA LEU A 130 -1.90 11.12 21.58
C LEU A 130 -2.09 9.92 22.52
N PHE A 131 -2.37 10.15 23.80
CA PHE A 131 -2.68 9.06 24.73
C PHE A 131 -3.99 8.34 24.42
N VAL A 132 -5.05 9.05 23.99
CA VAL A 132 -6.30 8.38 23.57
C VAL A 132 -6.06 7.51 22.32
N SER A 133 -5.30 8.03 21.35
CA SER A 133 -4.86 7.31 20.15
C SER A 133 -4.06 6.05 20.50
N GLU A 134 -3.05 6.18 21.38
CA GLU A 134 -2.24 5.07 21.91
C GLU A 134 -3.11 3.94 22.49
N VAL A 135 -4.13 4.29 23.28
CA VAL A 135 -5.03 3.30 23.89
C VAL A 135 -5.99 2.68 22.87
N VAL A 136 -6.50 3.45 21.90
CA VAL A 136 -7.36 2.92 20.84
C VAL A 136 -6.61 1.88 19.99
N GLY A 137 -5.34 2.14 19.64
CA GLY A 137 -4.49 1.17 18.95
C GLY A 137 -4.19 -0.08 19.78
N GLN A 138 -4.03 0.05 21.10
CA GLN A 138 -3.91 -1.10 22.01
C GLN A 138 -5.19 -1.94 22.08
N LEU A 139 -6.37 -1.32 22.05
CA LEU A 139 -7.64 -2.04 22.03
C LEU A 139 -7.80 -2.86 20.73
N ASP A 140 -7.45 -2.30 19.57
CA ASP A 140 -7.50 -3.03 18.31
C ASP A 140 -6.51 -4.21 18.25
N THR A 141 -5.29 -4.01 18.74
CA THR A 141 -4.26 -5.07 18.78
C THR A 141 -4.48 -6.11 19.88
N THR A 142 -5.45 -5.92 20.79
CA THR A 142 -5.74 -6.87 21.89
C THR A 142 -6.35 -8.17 21.35
N PRO A 143 -5.66 -9.33 21.44
CA PRO A 143 -6.13 -10.58 20.85
C PRO A 143 -7.47 -11.03 21.44
N THR A 144 -8.36 -11.56 20.59
CA THR A 144 -9.67 -12.07 21.00
C THR A 144 -9.65 -13.60 21.15
N PRO A 145 -10.17 -14.17 22.26
CA PRO A 145 -10.42 -15.61 22.34
C PRO A 145 -11.28 -16.07 21.15
N GLY A 146 -10.81 -17.05 20.39
CA GLY A 146 -11.48 -17.51 19.16
C GLY A 146 -11.22 -16.68 17.89
N GLY A 147 -10.33 -15.68 17.93
CA GLY A 147 -9.79 -14.97 16.76
C GLY A 147 -10.69 -13.90 16.11
N CYS A 148 -12.02 -14.00 16.19
CA CYS A 148 -12.93 -12.97 15.65
C CYS A 148 -12.80 -11.66 16.45
N LYS A 149 -12.42 -10.53 15.83
CA LYS A 149 -12.57 -9.18 16.44
C LYS A 149 -14.01 -8.66 16.41
N CYS A 150 -14.95 -9.50 16.01
CA CYS A 150 -16.26 -9.12 15.49
C CYS A 150 -17.17 -8.42 16.51
N GLU A 151 -17.09 -8.84 17.79
CA GLU A 151 -17.74 -8.17 18.94
C GLU A 151 -17.17 -6.77 19.17
N LEU A 152 -15.83 -6.64 19.17
CA LEU A 152 -15.13 -5.38 19.36
C LEU A 152 -15.45 -4.37 18.25
N MET A 153 -15.40 -4.81 16.99
CA MET A 153 -15.65 -3.96 15.82
C MET A 153 -17.11 -3.49 15.72
N ASN A 154 -18.06 -4.26 16.26
CA ASN A 154 -19.49 -3.90 16.22
C ASN A 154 -19.97 -3.14 17.47
N MET A 155 -19.11 -2.91 18.48
CA MET A 155 -19.50 -2.21 19.70
C MET A 155 -20.03 -0.79 19.39
N PRO A 156 -21.28 -0.44 19.73
CA PRO A 156 -21.87 0.84 19.34
C PRO A 156 -21.36 1.97 20.23
N ILE A 157 -20.61 2.92 19.66
CA ILE A 157 -20.01 4.05 20.37
C ILE A 157 -20.74 5.33 19.97
N ARG A 158 -21.17 6.10 20.97
CA ARG A 158 -21.83 7.39 20.78
C ARG A 158 -21.05 8.47 21.51
N ILE A 159 -20.55 9.45 20.77
CA ILE A 159 -19.76 10.56 21.32
C ILE A 159 -20.45 11.88 20.97
N MET A 160 -20.47 12.80 21.91
CA MET A 160 -21.06 14.13 21.73
C MET A 160 -20.07 15.17 22.28
N ILE A 161 -19.62 16.07 21.42
CA ILE A 161 -18.89 17.27 21.86
C ILE A 161 -19.91 18.40 22.04
N LYS A 162 -19.91 19.03 23.21
CA LYS A 162 -20.86 20.07 23.59
C LYS A 162 -20.10 21.35 23.94
N ASP A 163 -20.67 22.48 23.54
CA ASP A 163 -20.19 23.77 24.01
C ASP A 163 -20.52 23.99 25.50
N LYS A 164 -19.93 25.02 26.10
CA LYS A 164 -20.20 25.46 27.48
C LYS A 164 -21.65 25.82 27.79
N ASN A 165 -22.51 25.97 26.79
CA ASN A 165 -23.95 26.22 26.95
C ASN A 165 -24.76 24.90 26.87
N GLY A 166 -24.10 23.77 26.62
CA GLY A 166 -24.70 22.44 26.45
C GLY A 166 -25.15 22.12 25.04
N VAL A 167 -24.92 23.01 24.07
CA VAL A 167 -25.28 22.81 22.65
C VAL A 167 -24.36 21.77 22.05
N CYS A 168 -24.92 20.73 21.43
CA CYS A 168 -24.16 19.72 20.72
C CYS A 168 -23.54 20.35 19.45
N LEU A 169 -22.22 20.27 19.31
CA LEU A 169 -21.49 20.81 18.15
C LEU A 169 -21.13 19.73 17.13
N THR A 170 -20.88 18.51 17.61
CA THR A 170 -20.77 17.32 16.78
C THR A 170 -21.20 16.10 17.57
N LYS A 171 -21.84 15.18 16.87
CA LYS A 171 -22.40 13.92 17.37
C LYS A 171 -21.85 12.81 16.47
N LEU A 172 -20.96 11.99 17.00
CA LEU A 172 -20.40 10.86 16.25
C LEU A 172 -21.06 9.57 16.75
N ARG A 173 -21.61 8.80 15.80
CA ARG A 173 -22.01 7.41 16.01
C ARG A 173 -21.10 6.54 15.16
N VAL A 174 -20.36 5.64 15.79
CA VAL A 174 -19.45 4.71 15.11
C VAL A 174 -19.55 3.34 15.74
N ARG A 175 -19.13 2.31 15.00
CA ARG A 175 -18.96 0.96 15.52
C ARG A 175 -17.48 0.69 15.75
N GLY A 176 -17.16 0.15 16.92
CA GLY A 176 -15.84 -0.29 17.32
C GLY A 176 -14.86 0.84 17.72
N PRO A 177 -13.93 0.58 18.66
CA PRO A 177 -12.93 1.56 19.08
C PRO A 177 -12.05 2.18 17.98
N PRO A 178 -11.64 1.48 16.90
CA PRO A 178 -10.79 2.07 15.86
C PRO A 178 -11.34 3.40 15.33
N ASN A 179 -12.63 3.43 15.03
CA ASN A 179 -13.37 4.59 14.51
C ASN A 179 -13.51 5.79 15.48
N ILE A 180 -12.90 5.73 16.67
CA ILE A 180 -12.72 6.90 17.55
C ILE A 180 -11.67 7.86 16.96
N ASP A 181 -10.72 7.35 16.16
CA ASP A 181 -9.67 8.12 15.47
C ASP A 181 -10.24 9.33 14.71
N ARG A 182 -11.37 9.14 14.03
CA ARG A 182 -12.15 10.17 13.34
C ARG A 182 -12.49 11.36 14.23
N LEU A 183 -12.94 11.12 15.47
CA LEU A 183 -13.18 12.22 16.40
C LEU A 183 -11.87 12.85 16.89
N LEU A 184 -10.82 12.05 17.11
CA LEU A 184 -9.52 12.59 17.48
C LEU A 184 -9.00 13.55 16.41
N LEU A 185 -9.12 13.20 15.13
CA LEU A 185 -8.74 14.04 14.00
C LEU A 185 -9.59 15.30 13.90
N TRP A 186 -10.90 15.21 14.14
CA TRP A 186 -11.77 16.40 14.24
C TRP A 186 -11.29 17.36 15.36
N ILE A 187 -10.92 16.83 16.53
CA ILE A 187 -10.41 17.62 17.65
C ILE A 187 -8.99 18.17 17.36
N TRP A 188 -8.11 17.38 16.74
CA TRP A 188 -6.77 17.82 16.33
C TRP A 188 -6.82 18.92 15.27
N ARG A 189 -7.77 18.87 14.33
CA ARG A 189 -8.03 19.96 13.37
C ARG A 189 -8.35 21.25 14.10
N ASP A 190 -9.35 21.23 14.99
CA ASP A 190 -9.71 22.38 15.83
C ASP A 190 -8.53 22.89 16.67
N LEU A 191 -7.68 21.99 17.19
CA LEU A 191 -6.49 22.34 17.98
C LEU A 191 -5.45 23.08 17.13
N ALA A 192 -5.15 22.57 15.93
CA ALA A 192 -4.23 23.19 14.98
C ALA A 192 -4.73 24.58 14.57
N MET A 193 -6.03 24.72 14.28
CA MET A 193 -6.68 25.98 13.94
C MET A 193 -6.57 27.02 15.07
N CYS A 194 -6.73 26.57 16.33
CA CYS A 194 -6.55 27.43 17.50
C CYS A 194 -5.08 27.84 17.76
N LEU A 195 -4.10 27.06 17.30
CA LEU A 195 -2.67 27.37 17.34
C LEU A 195 -2.26 28.33 16.20
N LEU A 196 -2.80 28.14 14.99
CA LEU A 196 -2.58 29.04 13.85
C LEU A 196 -3.16 30.43 14.09
N ALA A 197 -4.33 30.53 14.74
CA ALA A 197 -4.89 31.81 15.20
C ALA A 197 -4.03 32.53 16.28
N LYS A 198 -2.99 31.85 16.79
CA LYS A 198 -1.96 32.39 17.70
C LYS A 198 -0.57 32.46 17.04
N ASP A 199 -0.47 32.17 15.75
CA ASP A 199 0.77 32.03 14.94
C ASP A 199 1.79 31.01 15.51
N ASP A 200 1.33 30.03 16.30
CA ASP A 200 2.17 28.96 16.86
C ASP A 200 2.35 27.82 15.84
N ARG A 201 2.86 28.18 14.65
CA ARG A 201 3.09 27.27 13.52
C ARG A 201 4.02 26.11 13.85
N LYS A 202 4.95 26.31 14.79
CA LYS A 202 5.87 25.25 15.20
C LYS A 202 5.09 24.05 15.76
N ARG A 203 4.20 24.29 16.74
CA ARG A 203 3.41 23.19 17.32
C ARG A 203 2.46 22.54 16.32
N VAL A 204 2.03 23.27 15.29
CA VAL A 204 1.22 22.69 14.21
C VAL A 204 2.05 21.74 13.36
N LYS A 205 3.32 22.07 13.06
CA LYS A 205 4.26 21.11 12.45
C LYS A 205 4.51 19.91 13.36
N ASP A 206 4.72 20.13 14.66
CA ASP A 206 4.90 19.04 15.63
C ASP A 206 3.68 18.07 15.58
N ILE A 207 2.44 18.59 15.59
CA ILE A 207 1.20 17.80 15.45
C ILE A 207 1.15 17.02 14.12
N ILE A 208 1.50 17.64 13.00
CA ILE A 208 1.48 17.00 11.67
C ILE A 208 2.49 15.83 11.63
N THR A 209 3.70 16.03 12.15
CA THR A 209 4.75 14.99 12.23
C THR A 209 4.32 13.83 13.13
N ASP A 210 3.78 14.12 14.32
CA ASP A 210 3.35 13.08 15.26
C ASP A 210 2.17 12.26 14.68
N LEU A 211 1.26 12.89 13.93
CA LEU A 211 0.16 12.17 13.26
C LEU A 211 0.64 11.28 12.11
N GLU A 212 1.54 11.78 11.25
CA GLU A 212 2.11 10.99 10.16
C GLU A 212 2.94 9.80 10.69
N SER A 213 3.70 10.00 11.78
CA SER A 213 4.45 8.92 12.42
C SER A 213 3.57 7.83 13.06
N ILE A 214 2.30 8.11 13.37
CA ILE A 214 1.38 7.15 14.02
C ILE A 214 0.45 6.47 13.01
N TYR A 215 -0.07 7.23 12.04
CA TYR A 215 -1.13 6.78 11.12
C TYR A 215 -0.71 6.78 9.63
N GLY A 216 0.51 7.22 9.31
CA GLY A 216 0.96 7.45 7.93
C GLY A 216 0.36 8.70 7.30
N PHE A 217 0.82 9.03 6.09
CA PHE A 217 0.43 10.26 5.39
C PHE A 217 -1.08 10.42 5.06
N PRO A 218 -1.91 9.38 4.82
CA PRO A 218 -3.33 9.57 4.47
C PRO A 218 -4.12 10.26 5.58
N VAL A 219 -3.68 10.11 6.84
CA VAL A 219 -4.28 10.77 7.99
C VAL A 219 -4.29 12.30 7.87
N LEU A 220 -3.36 12.89 7.10
CA LEU A 220 -3.22 14.33 6.97
C LEU A 220 -4.30 14.95 6.07
N GLU A 221 -4.82 14.18 5.11
CA GLU A 221 -6.01 14.54 4.34
C GLU A 221 -7.25 14.42 5.23
N ARG A 222 -7.41 13.29 5.91
CA ARG A 222 -8.50 13.08 6.89
C ARG A 222 -8.50 14.17 7.97
N LEU A 223 -7.34 14.64 8.42
CA LEU A 223 -7.20 15.75 9.36
C LEU A 223 -7.85 17.04 8.84
N LEU A 224 -7.68 17.39 7.56
CA LEU A 224 -8.35 18.54 6.95
C LEU A 224 -9.87 18.32 6.84
N LEU A 225 -10.28 17.12 6.42
CA LEU A 225 -11.69 16.72 6.28
C LEU A 225 -12.42 16.53 7.63
N GLY A 226 -11.72 16.67 8.77
CA GLY A 226 -12.28 16.55 10.12
C GLY A 226 -12.52 15.10 10.55
N GLY A 227 -11.61 14.21 10.16
CA GLY A 227 -11.65 12.77 10.41
C GLY A 227 -12.55 11.98 9.47
N ARG A 228 -13.19 12.61 8.48
CA ARG A 228 -13.84 11.90 7.37
C ARG A 228 -12.79 11.18 6.52
N LYS A 229 -13.17 10.02 5.98
CA LYS A 229 -12.46 9.38 4.86
C LYS A 229 -12.54 10.30 3.64
N SER A 230 -11.62 10.16 2.68
CA SER A 230 -11.80 10.83 1.38
C SER A 230 -12.83 10.05 0.54
N PRO A 231 -13.49 10.67 -0.46
CA PRO A 231 -14.46 9.94 -1.31
C PRO A 231 -13.87 8.68 -1.96
N ARG A 232 -12.56 8.71 -2.28
CA ARG A 232 -11.82 7.56 -2.83
C ARG A 232 -11.71 6.40 -1.85
N GLU A 233 -11.56 6.68 -0.55
CA GLU A 233 -11.52 5.66 0.50
C GLU A 233 -12.94 5.12 0.81
N GLU A 234 -13.98 5.93 0.63
CA GLU A 234 -15.37 5.49 0.82
C GLU A 234 -15.85 4.54 -0.30
N GLU A 235 -15.32 4.66 -1.53
CA GLU A 235 -15.57 3.73 -2.64
C GLU A 235 -14.94 2.33 -2.46
N GLU A 236 -13.89 2.20 -1.63
CA GLU A 236 -13.24 0.89 -1.36
C GLU A 236 -13.92 0.12 -0.19
N ASP A 237 -14.64 0.83 0.68
CA ASP A 237 -15.23 0.31 1.93
C ASP A 237 -16.78 0.16 1.86
N GLU A 238 -17.32 -0.36 0.74
CA GLU A 238 -18.78 -0.52 0.50
C GLU A 238 -19.55 -1.31 1.59
N ASP A 239 -18.84 -2.05 2.47
CA ASP A 239 -19.40 -2.89 3.54
C ASP A 239 -19.53 -2.18 4.92
N GLU A 240 -19.05 -0.94 5.11
CA GLU A 240 -19.03 -0.28 6.44
C GLU A 240 -20.30 0.54 6.78
N ASP A 241 -21.09 0.00 7.73
CA ASP A 241 -22.31 0.56 8.38
C ASP A 241 -22.13 1.91 9.16
N ILE A 242 -21.30 2.85 8.70
CA ILE A 242 -20.98 4.11 9.40
C ILE A 242 -22.00 5.22 9.04
N PHE A 243 -23.20 5.12 9.62
CA PHE A 243 -24.23 6.15 9.49
C PHE A 243 -23.88 7.43 10.27
N LEU A 244 -23.42 8.45 9.54
CA LEU A 244 -23.50 9.83 9.98
C LEU A 244 -24.95 10.31 9.93
N GLU A 245 -25.62 10.27 11.07
CA GLU A 245 -26.70 11.21 11.32
C GLU A 245 -26.11 12.63 11.45
N ASP A 246 -25.87 13.28 10.31
CA ASP A 246 -25.71 14.73 10.30
C ASP A 246 -27.09 15.37 10.54
N GLU A 247 -27.48 15.43 11.82
CA GLU A 247 -28.74 16.06 12.29
C GLU A 247 -28.79 17.58 12.01
N THR A 248 -27.84 18.12 11.25
CA THR A 248 -27.87 19.47 10.66
C THR A 248 -28.77 19.58 9.44
N TYR A 249 -29.29 18.46 8.90
CA TYR A 249 -30.61 18.45 8.25
C TYR A 249 -31.72 18.68 9.29
N SER A 250 -31.67 19.88 9.88
CA SER A 250 -32.79 20.50 10.54
C SER A 250 -33.96 20.51 9.57
N ASP A 251 -35.15 20.21 10.10
CA ASP A 251 -36.47 20.20 9.46
C ASP A 251 -36.88 21.63 9.03
N MET A 252 -36.04 22.29 8.22
CA MET A 252 -36.30 23.59 7.63
C MET A 252 -37.14 23.36 6.37
N GLU A 253 -38.45 23.45 6.58
CA GLU A 253 -39.49 23.37 5.56
C GLU A 253 -39.14 24.24 4.33
N GLU A 254 -38.78 23.58 3.23
CA GLU A 254 -39.13 23.88 1.83
C GLU A 254 -39.02 25.32 1.25
N ASP A 255 -38.42 26.30 1.94
CA ASP A 255 -38.07 27.61 1.37
C ASP A 255 -36.88 27.46 0.41
N ASN A 256 -37.24 27.06 -0.80
CA ASN A 256 -36.42 26.62 -1.92
C ASN A 256 -35.72 27.81 -2.62
N ASP A 257 -34.77 28.44 -1.92
CA ASP A 257 -33.96 29.56 -2.43
C ASP A 257 -32.78 29.02 -3.28
N PRO A 258 -32.80 29.15 -4.63
CA PRO A 258 -31.91 28.41 -5.52
C PRO A 258 -30.48 28.99 -5.65
N ASP A 259 -30.17 30.08 -4.93
CA ASP A 259 -28.93 30.85 -5.12
C ASP A 259 -27.78 30.48 -4.15
N ASP A 260 -28.02 29.64 -3.14
CA ASP A 260 -27.02 29.31 -2.09
C ASP A 260 -26.31 27.95 -2.29
N PHE A 261 -26.32 27.40 -3.51
CA PHE A 261 -25.61 26.17 -3.91
C PHE A 261 -24.07 26.31 -4.02
N LEU A 262 -23.46 27.26 -3.30
CA LEU A 262 -22.01 27.27 -3.12
C LEU A 262 -21.62 26.11 -2.20
N LEU A 263 -21.35 24.95 -2.81
CA LEU A 263 -20.87 23.73 -2.15
C LEU A 263 -19.90 24.10 -1.02
N PRO A 264 -20.27 23.86 0.26
CA PRO A 264 -19.44 24.23 1.39
C PRO A 264 -18.07 23.57 1.25
N ASN A 265 -17.01 24.38 1.20
CA ASN A 265 -15.63 23.90 1.14
C ASN A 265 -15.42 22.80 2.18
N ASP A 266 -15.12 21.56 1.75
CA ASP A 266 -15.16 20.35 2.59
C ASP A 266 -14.23 20.38 3.81
N PHE A 267 -13.27 21.31 3.81
CA PHE A 267 -12.34 21.58 4.89
C PHE A 267 -12.88 22.58 5.94
N HIS A 268 -14.06 23.17 5.75
CA HIS A 268 -14.73 24.04 6.73
C HIS A 268 -15.62 23.23 7.68
N SER A 269 -15.82 23.71 8.91
CA SER A 269 -16.69 23.07 9.90
C SER A 269 -17.80 24.02 10.33
N VAL A 270 -19.05 23.56 10.34
CA VAL A 270 -20.25 24.38 10.59
C VAL A 270 -20.14 25.19 11.91
N HIS A 271 -19.54 24.60 12.96
CA HIS A 271 -19.39 25.25 14.26
C HIS A 271 -18.37 26.39 14.31
N TRP A 272 -17.55 26.59 13.27
CA TRP A 272 -16.61 27.70 13.19
C TRP A 272 -17.32 29.04 12.94
N LYS A 273 -18.49 29.04 12.27
CA LYS A 273 -19.30 30.25 11.98
C LYS A 273 -18.49 31.36 11.27
N GLY A 274 -17.82 31.01 10.16
CA GLY A 274 -16.99 31.95 9.39
C GLY A 274 -15.72 32.41 10.13
N LYS A 275 -15.25 31.63 11.12
CA LYS A 275 -13.94 31.81 11.76
C LYS A 275 -12.97 30.81 11.16
N PHE A 276 -11.69 31.11 11.32
CA PHE A 276 -10.59 30.25 10.90
C PHE A 276 -10.40 30.05 9.39
N ASP A 277 -11.07 30.77 8.48
CA ASP A 277 -10.87 30.57 7.03
C ASP A 277 -9.41 30.80 6.59
N LYS A 278 -8.71 31.75 7.21
CA LYS A 278 -7.28 32.01 6.95
C LYS A 278 -6.41 30.91 7.53
N GLU A 279 -6.75 30.46 8.73
CA GLU A 279 -6.09 29.38 9.44
C GLU A 279 -6.30 28.02 8.75
N SER A 280 -7.46 27.77 8.13
CA SER A 280 -7.76 26.55 7.35
C SER A 280 -6.86 26.47 6.13
N ASN A 281 -6.79 27.57 5.35
CA ASN A 281 -5.88 27.67 4.22
C ASN A 281 -4.40 27.59 4.63
N ALA A 282 -4.04 28.12 5.80
CA ALA A 282 -2.69 27.97 6.34
C ALA A 282 -2.37 26.54 6.79
N LEU A 283 -3.33 25.81 7.37
CA LEU A 283 -3.18 24.39 7.73
C LEU A 283 -3.04 23.54 6.46
N ARG A 284 -3.92 23.75 5.47
CA ARG A 284 -3.90 23.13 4.14
C ARG A 284 -2.53 23.30 3.46
N SER A 285 -2.02 24.53 3.39
CA SER A 285 -0.69 24.83 2.86
C SER A 285 0.45 24.18 3.65
N MET A 286 0.36 24.10 4.98
CA MET A 286 1.39 23.45 5.80
C MET A 286 1.42 21.92 5.63
N ILE A 287 0.25 21.30 5.40
CA ILE A 287 0.15 19.87 5.11
C ILE A 287 0.61 19.59 3.68
N GLU A 288 0.21 20.40 2.70
CA GLU A 288 0.70 20.31 1.31
C GLU A 288 2.24 20.37 1.25
N ASP A 289 2.86 21.33 1.95
CA ASP A 289 4.33 21.42 2.01
C ASP A 289 4.98 20.20 2.69
N PHE A 290 4.39 19.68 3.76
CA PHE A 290 4.90 18.49 4.45
C PHE A 290 4.76 17.21 3.62
N LEU A 291 3.64 17.04 2.92
CA LEU A 291 3.47 15.95 1.96
C LEU A 291 4.50 16.05 0.82
N PHE A 292 4.82 17.25 0.34
CA PHE A 292 5.92 17.43 -0.62
C PHE A 292 7.31 17.12 -0.05
N GLU A 293 7.56 17.36 1.24
CA GLU A 293 8.79 16.94 1.93
C GLU A 293 8.91 15.39 1.90
N ILE A 294 7.84 14.65 2.22
CA ILE A 294 7.83 13.17 2.17
C ILE A 294 7.91 12.66 0.72
N PHE A 295 7.14 13.24 -0.19
CA PHE A 295 7.09 12.87 -1.61
C PHE A 295 8.46 13.01 -2.32
N THR A 296 9.31 13.89 -1.82
CA THR A 296 10.70 14.06 -2.30
C THR A 296 11.60 12.87 -1.93
N VAL A 297 11.23 12.06 -0.93
CA VAL A 297 11.97 10.87 -0.49
C VAL A 297 11.33 9.58 -1.00
N THR A 298 10.00 9.47 -0.88
CA THR A 298 9.23 8.25 -1.23
C THR A 298 7.97 8.61 -2.05
N PRO A 299 8.12 8.97 -3.34
CA PRO A 299 6.99 9.28 -4.19
C PRO A 299 6.14 8.03 -4.40
N ASN A 300 4.82 8.18 -4.27
CA ASN A 300 3.86 7.13 -4.57
C ASN A 300 2.56 7.75 -5.12
N LEU A 301 1.75 6.94 -5.83
CA LEU A 301 0.54 7.41 -6.50
C LEU A 301 -0.53 7.94 -5.53
N PRO A 302 -0.92 7.23 -4.45
CA PRO A 302 -1.90 7.77 -3.49
C PRO A 302 -1.48 9.12 -2.88
N MET A 303 -0.19 9.29 -2.51
CA MET A 303 0.32 10.57 -2.00
C MET A 303 0.31 11.68 -3.05
N TYR A 304 0.63 11.37 -4.31
CA TYR A 304 0.52 12.32 -5.42
C TYR A 304 -0.93 12.78 -5.57
N ASP A 305 -1.87 11.86 -5.52
CA ASP A 305 -3.30 12.13 -5.66
C ASP A 305 -3.86 12.94 -4.48
N THR A 306 -3.57 12.56 -3.22
CA THR A 306 -3.89 13.36 -2.04
C THR A 306 -3.34 14.79 -2.15
N ILE A 307 -2.10 14.99 -2.61
CA ILE A 307 -1.53 16.34 -2.83
C ILE A 307 -2.37 17.14 -3.84
N LEU A 308 -2.92 16.50 -4.87
CA LEU A 308 -3.78 17.17 -5.86
C LEU A 308 -5.18 17.49 -5.34
N ASP A 309 -5.72 16.64 -4.48
CA ASP A 309 -7.05 16.85 -3.90
C ASP A 309 -6.99 17.92 -2.80
N ILE A 310 -5.91 17.96 -2.01
CA ILE A 310 -5.71 18.95 -0.95
C ILE A 310 -5.01 20.26 -1.37
N THR A 311 -4.55 20.45 -2.61
CA THR A 311 -3.91 21.73 -3.02
C THR A 311 -4.94 22.76 -3.47
N VAL A 312 -4.70 24.05 -3.23
CA VAL A 312 -5.54 25.14 -3.77
C VAL A 312 -5.25 25.39 -5.25
N ASN A 313 -4.05 25.05 -5.73
CA ASN A 313 -3.64 25.28 -7.12
C ASN A 313 -3.09 23.99 -7.74
N GLY A 314 -4.00 23.15 -8.23
CA GLY A 314 -3.67 21.88 -8.86
C GLY A 314 -2.64 21.97 -9.99
N ALA A 315 -2.63 23.05 -10.78
CA ALA A 315 -1.63 23.23 -11.83
C ALA A 315 -0.21 23.45 -11.26
N SER A 316 -0.09 24.28 -10.22
CA SER A 316 1.18 24.52 -9.52
C SER A 316 1.69 23.27 -8.80
N ALA A 317 0.80 22.53 -8.13
CA ALA A 317 1.16 21.28 -7.45
C ALA A 317 1.57 20.18 -8.45
N LYS A 318 0.84 20.00 -9.55
CA LYS A 318 1.21 19.09 -10.65
C LYS A 318 2.59 19.41 -11.21
N LEU A 319 2.92 20.69 -11.39
CA LEU A 319 4.23 21.13 -11.86
C LEU A 319 5.34 20.84 -10.82
N ARG A 320 5.12 21.17 -9.53
CA ARG A 320 6.05 20.89 -8.43
C ARG A 320 6.32 19.39 -8.28
N ALA A 321 5.27 18.57 -8.26
CA ALA A 321 5.37 17.12 -8.20
C ALA A 321 6.12 16.54 -9.40
N SER A 322 5.83 17.02 -10.61
CA SER A 322 6.50 16.54 -11.84
C SER A 322 7.98 16.93 -11.88
N GLY A 323 8.35 18.10 -11.32
CA GLY A 323 9.74 18.50 -11.10
C GLY A 323 10.46 17.57 -10.11
N ILE A 324 9.86 17.33 -8.95
CA ILE A 324 10.40 16.38 -7.95
C ILE A 324 10.61 15.00 -8.56
N LEU A 325 9.60 14.45 -9.26
CA LEU A 325 9.72 13.16 -9.96
C LEU A 325 10.80 13.17 -11.05
N TYR A 326 11.09 14.30 -11.69
CA TYR A 326 12.20 14.40 -12.63
C TYR A 326 13.55 14.27 -11.93
N ASP A 327 13.71 14.96 -10.80
CA ASP A 327 14.97 15.00 -10.06
C ASP A 327 15.27 13.69 -9.32
N ILE A 328 14.24 13.00 -8.81
CA ILE A 328 14.44 11.84 -7.91
C ILE A 328 14.21 10.46 -8.53
N ALA A 329 13.59 10.33 -9.72
CA ALA A 329 13.20 9.02 -10.25
C ALA A 329 14.37 8.02 -10.34
N GLY A 330 15.58 8.48 -10.66
CA GLY A 330 16.78 7.65 -10.76
C GLY A 330 17.50 7.33 -9.44
N ASN A 331 17.03 7.83 -8.29
CA ASN A 331 17.74 7.68 -7.01
C ASN A 331 17.65 6.26 -6.44
N SER A 332 16.51 5.58 -6.61
CA SER A 332 16.29 4.20 -6.20
C SER A 332 15.28 3.49 -7.10
N SER A 333 15.20 2.17 -6.94
CA SER A 333 14.13 1.35 -7.52
C SER A 333 12.73 1.80 -7.08
N ASP A 334 12.57 2.22 -5.83
CA ASP A 334 11.27 2.57 -5.27
C ASP A 334 10.82 3.98 -5.74
N THR A 335 11.75 4.93 -5.90
CA THR A 335 11.46 6.23 -6.54
C THR A 335 11.07 6.09 -8.01
N LEU A 336 11.72 5.17 -8.74
CA LEU A 336 11.36 4.87 -10.13
C LEU A 336 9.97 4.24 -10.25
N VAL A 337 9.65 3.28 -9.38
CA VAL A 337 8.32 2.64 -9.33
C VAL A 337 7.24 3.67 -9.04
N GLY A 338 7.46 4.56 -8.05
CA GLY A 338 6.56 5.67 -7.76
C GLY A 338 6.33 6.58 -8.97
N ALA A 339 7.41 7.02 -9.62
CA ALA A 339 7.34 7.84 -10.82
C ALA A 339 6.60 7.15 -11.98
N LEU A 340 6.88 5.86 -12.25
CA LEU A 340 6.21 5.11 -13.31
C LEU A 340 4.72 4.92 -13.02
N ASN A 341 4.32 4.57 -11.79
CA ASN A 341 2.91 4.44 -11.42
C ASN A 341 2.14 5.75 -11.62
N ILE A 342 2.75 6.90 -11.28
CA ILE A 342 2.15 8.23 -11.47
C ILE A 342 2.06 8.62 -12.95
N GLU A 343 3.06 8.29 -13.77
CA GLU A 343 2.98 8.59 -15.21
C GLU A 343 2.08 7.60 -15.97
N VAL A 344 1.88 6.40 -15.44
CA VAL A 344 0.87 5.42 -15.89
C VAL A 344 -0.54 5.93 -15.63
N SER A 345 -0.88 6.42 -14.43
CA SER A 345 -2.22 6.95 -14.15
C SER A 345 -2.56 8.20 -14.97
N LYS A 346 -1.54 8.99 -15.35
CA LYS A 346 -1.66 10.11 -16.31
C LYS A 346 -1.73 9.68 -17.78
N HIS A 347 -1.59 8.40 -18.10
CA HIS A 347 -1.40 7.88 -19.46
C HIS A 347 -0.25 8.56 -20.26
N ASN A 348 0.80 9.03 -19.58
CA ASN A 348 1.86 9.84 -20.18
C ASN A 348 2.97 8.99 -20.84
N ALA A 349 2.62 8.35 -21.96
CA ALA A 349 3.49 7.44 -22.69
C ALA A 349 4.91 8.00 -23.03
N PRO A 350 5.08 9.27 -23.48
CA PRO A 350 6.42 9.84 -23.70
C PRO A 350 7.29 9.87 -22.44
N ARG A 351 6.68 10.16 -21.27
CA ARG A 351 7.42 10.25 -20.01
C ARG A 351 7.77 8.86 -19.46
N ILE A 352 6.84 7.90 -19.55
CA ILE A 352 7.10 6.49 -19.23
C ILE A 352 8.29 5.98 -20.04
N LEU A 353 8.32 6.23 -21.35
CA LEU A 353 9.43 5.84 -22.21
C LEU A 353 10.76 6.46 -21.76
N SER A 354 10.76 7.77 -21.51
CA SER A 354 11.93 8.51 -21.05
C SER A 354 12.49 7.97 -19.72
N LEU A 355 11.62 7.58 -18.79
CA LEU A 355 12.00 6.97 -17.50
C LEU A 355 12.58 5.56 -17.70
N LEU A 356 11.94 4.72 -18.51
CA LEU A 356 12.42 3.35 -18.78
C LEU A 356 13.75 3.34 -19.53
N ASP A 357 13.93 4.20 -20.54
CA ASP A 357 15.18 4.27 -21.31
C ASP A 357 16.36 4.77 -20.47
N GLN A 358 16.12 5.60 -19.45
CA GLN A 358 17.16 6.09 -18.53
C GLN A 358 17.42 5.16 -17.34
N TYR A 359 16.38 4.56 -16.75
CA TYR A 359 16.45 3.99 -15.40
C TYR A 359 15.95 2.54 -15.28
N SER A 360 15.55 1.87 -16.37
CA SER A 360 15.03 0.49 -16.32
C SER A 360 15.92 -0.53 -15.60
N TYR A 361 17.23 -0.30 -15.52
CA TYR A 361 18.17 -1.14 -14.76
C TYR A 361 17.93 -1.13 -13.24
N LEU A 362 17.16 -0.17 -12.70
CA LEU A 362 16.75 -0.12 -11.30
C LEU A 362 15.52 -1.01 -11.02
N LEU A 363 14.77 -1.43 -12.04
CA LEU A 363 13.57 -2.25 -11.85
C LEU A 363 13.96 -3.67 -11.42
N ARG A 364 13.38 -4.12 -10.31
CA ARG A 364 13.61 -5.45 -9.74
C ARG A 364 12.50 -6.41 -10.23
N PRO A 365 12.71 -7.74 -10.15
CA PRO A 365 11.67 -8.72 -10.47
C PRO A 365 10.33 -8.53 -9.74
N ARG A 366 10.31 -7.90 -8.55
CA ARG A 366 9.09 -7.59 -7.80
C ARG A 366 8.29 -6.42 -8.39
N ASP A 367 8.96 -5.52 -9.11
CA ASP A 367 8.38 -4.29 -9.68
C ASP A 367 7.66 -4.55 -11.02
N ALA A 368 7.42 -5.82 -11.35
CA ALA A 368 6.91 -6.26 -12.64
C ALA A 368 5.48 -5.77 -12.95
N VAL A 369 4.63 -5.54 -11.94
CA VAL A 369 3.28 -4.99 -12.14
C VAL A 369 3.34 -3.57 -12.70
N THR A 370 4.18 -2.71 -12.11
CA THR A 370 4.44 -1.36 -12.62
C THR A 370 4.99 -1.38 -14.05
N LEU A 371 5.89 -2.31 -14.37
CA LEU A 371 6.42 -2.48 -15.72
C LEU A 371 5.36 -3.01 -16.72
N GLN A 372 4.43 -3.87 -16.26
CA GLN A 372 3.29 -4.35 -17.06
C GLN A 372 2.34 -3.20 -17.40
N CYS A 373 1.92 -2.40 -16.42
CA CYS A 373 1.06 -1.24 -16.67
C CYS A 373 1.75 -0.19 -17.56
N SER A 374 3.06 0.05 -17.34
CA SER A 374 3.89 0.89 -18.21
C SER A 374 3.92 0.39 -19.66
N ALA A 375 4.09 -0.92 -19.86
CA ALA A 375 4.06 -1.54 -21.18
C ALA A 375 2.68 -1.48 -21.84
N GLY A 376 1.59 -1.53 -21.06
CA GLY A 376 0.21 -1.29 -21.52
C GLY A 376 0.03 0.12 -22.09
N VAL A 377 0.31 1.15 -21.31
CA VAL A 377 0.21 2.56 -21.75
C VAL A 377 1.10 2.83 -22.97
N LEU A 378 2.31 2.25 -23.04
CA LEU A 378 3.14 2.32 -24.24
C LEU A 378 2.52 1.57 -25.43
N GLY A 379 1.88 0.42 -25.19
CA GLY A 379 1.18 -0.41 -26.17
C GLY A 379 0.01 0.30 -26.84
N ASP A 380 -0.71 1.16 -26.13
CA ASP A 380 -1.86 1.91 -26.67
C ASP A 380 -1.46 3.26 -27.27
N SER A 381 -0.16 3.56 -27.33
CA SER A 381 0.41 4.82 -27.82
C SER A 381 1.19 4.67 -29.13
N VAL A 382 1.72 5.79 -29.65
CA VAL A 382 2.69 5.79 -30.78
C VAL A 382 3.96 4.96 -30.50
N TYR A 383 4.25 4.64 -29.23
CA TYR A 383 5.38 3.81 -28.81
C TYR A 383 5.04 2.30 -28.76
N HIS A 384 3.94 1.88 -29.38
CA HIS A 384 3.44 0.50 -29.44
C HIS A 384 4.54 -0.57 -29.61
N ALA A 385 5.47 -0.36 -30.54
CA ALA A 385 6.57 -1.29 -30.80
C ALA A 385 7.52 -1.49 -29.60
N ARG A 386 7.70 -0.45 -28.77
CA ARG A 386 8.48 -0.51 -27.52
C ARG A 386 7.70 -1.23 -26.42
N GLY A 387 6.39 -0.98 -26.31
CA GLY A 387 5.50 -1.74 -25.43
C GLY A 387 5.53 -3.25 -25.73
N LEU A 388 5.42 -3.63 -27.01
CA LEU A 388 5.57 -5.01 -27.46
C LEU A 388 6.95 -5.61 -27.17
N SER A 389 8.02 -4.82 -27.30
CA SER A 389 9.38 -5.27 -26.96
C SER A 389 9.52 -5.54 -25.47
N ILE A 390 8.97 -4.69 -24.60
CA ILE A 390 8.99 -4.88 -23.15
C ILE A 390 8.16 -6.11 -22.77
N LEU A 391 6.99 -6.31 -23.41
CA LEU A 391 6.15 -7.49 -23.24
C LEU A 391 6.90 -8.79 -23.62
N GLU A 392 7.62 -8.80 -24.76
CA GLU A 392 8.38 -9.96 -25.22
C GLU A 392 9.51 -10.31 -24.23
N THR A 393 10.27 -9.30 -23.78
CA THR A 393 11.33 -9.46 -22.77
C THR A 393 10.78 -9.91 -21.42
N GLY A 394 9.70 -9.29 -20.93
CA GLY A 394 9.10 -9.61 -19.63
C GLY A 394 8.52 -11.01 -19.56
N LEU A 395 7.90 -11.49 -20.65
CA LEU A 395 7.50 -12.90 -20.79
C LEU A 395 8.72 -13.83 -20.75
N GLU A 396 9.76 -13.54 -21.54
CA GLU A 396 10.98 -14.34 -21.60
C GLU A 396 11.68 -14.45 -20.24
N GLU A 397 11.95 -13.32 -19.58
CA GLU A 397 12.61 -13.28 -18.27
C GLU A 397 11.81 -14.01 -17.20
N THR A 398 10.49 -13.88 -17.22
CA THR A 398 9.61 -14.59 -16.26
C THR A 398 9.68 -16.10 -16.49
N LEU A 399 9.70 -16.56 -17.75
CA LEU A 399 9.82 -17.98 -18.09
C LEU A 399 11.20 -18.55 -17.73
N VAL A 400 12.28 -17.78 -17.92
CA VAL A 400 13.64 -18.16 -17.49
C VAL A 400 13.72 -18.21 -15.96
N ALA A 401 13.12 -17.25 -15.24
CA ALA A 401 13.07 -17.27 -13.77
C ALA A 401 12.31 -18.51 -13.23
N ILE A 402 11.20 -18.90 -13.88
CA ILE A 402 10.48 -20.15 -13.56
C ILE A 402 11.35 -21.37 -13.85
N GLN A 403 12.03 -21.43 -15.00
CA GLN A 403 12.96 -22.52 -15.32
C GLN A 403 14.07 -22.65 -14.27
N VAL A 404 14.67 -21.54 -13.83
CA VAL A 404 15.71 -21.54 -12.79
C VAL A 404 15.16 -22.01 -11.44
N ALA A 405 13.96 -21.57 -11.04
CA ALA A 405 13.30 -22.05 -9.82
C ALA A 405 13.04 -23.56 -9.87
N VAL A 406 12.54 -24.07 -11.01
CA VAL A 406 12.30 -25.52 -11.23
C VAL A 406 13.61 -26.30 -11.18
N ARG A 407 14.68 -25.82 -11.83
CA ARG A 407 16.03 -26.44 -11.75
C ARG A 407 16.57 -26.48 -10.32
N GLY A 408 16.24 -25.50 -9.48
CA GLY A 408 16.59 -25.50 -8.05
C GLY A 408 15.93 -26.64 -7.25
N ALA A 409 14.74 -27.09 -7.67
CA ALA A 409 14.04 -28.22 -7.05
C ALA A 409 14.37 -29.57 -7.70
N PHE A 410 14.67 -29.57 -9.00
CA PHE A 410 14.99 -30.73 -9.82
C PHE A 410 16.40 -30.58 -10.43
N SER A 411 17.45 -30.75 -9.62
CA SER A 411 18.84 -30.46 -10.01
C SER A 411 19.31 -31.21 -11.26
N HIS A 412 18.82 -32.43 -11.49
CA HIS A 412 19.26 -33.30 -12.59
C HIS A 412 18.40 -33.16 -13.87
N ILE A 413 17.41 -32.27 -13.89
CA ILE A 413 16.47 -32.10 -15.02
C ILE A 413 17.16 -31.75 -16.35
N ASP A 414 18.34 -31.14 -16.28
CA ASP A 414 19.10 -30.70 -17.45
C ASP A 414 20.05 -31.76 -18.03
N GLU A 415 20.23 -32.89 -17.36
CA GLU A 415 21.16 -33.93 -17.79
C GLU A 415 20.73 -34.62 -19.10
N SER A 416 21.71 -34.99 -19.93
CA SER A 416 21.45 -35.60 -21.24
C SER A 416 20.71 -36.94 -21.14
N ALA A 417 20.92 -37.70 -20.05
CA ALA A 417 20.21 -38.95 -19.79
C ALA A 417 18.71 -38.70 -19.60
N HIS A 418 18.34 -37.86 -18.63
CA HIS A 418 16.95 -37.55 -18.31
C HIS A 418 16.22 -36.81 -19.45
N LYS A 419 16.91 -35.98 -20.25
CA LYS A 419 16.34 -35.38 -21.47
C LYS A 419 16.02 -36.39 -22.56
N LYS A 420 16.89 -37.39 -22.77
CA LYS A 420 16.63 -38.50 -23.71
C LYS A 420 15.47 -39.36 -23.22
N GLU A 421 15.47 -39.71 -21.94
CA GLU A 421 14.39 -40.48 -21.32
C GLU A 421 13.03 -39.79 -21.44
N LEU A 422 12.94 -38.50 -21.08
CA LEU A 422 11.74 -37.68 -21.25
C LEU A 422 11.26 -37.70 -22.72
N THR A 423 12.18 -37.64 -23.67
CA THR A 423 11.85 -37.71 -25.10
C THR A 423 11.24 -39.06 -25.49
N GLU A 424 11.68 -40.18 -24.91
CA GLU A 424 11.07 -41.50 -25.11
C GLU A 424 9.71 -41.62 -24.39
N ILE A 425 9.58 -41.10 -23.17
CA ILE A 425 8.32 -41.05 -22.41
C ILE A 425 7.24 -40.28 -23.19
N LEU A 426 7.59 -39.14 -23.78
CA LEU A 426 6.65 -38.31 -24.55
C LEU A 426 6.14 -38.98 -25.84
N LYS A 427 6.81 -40.02 -26.35
CA LYS A 427 6.32 -40.83 -27.49
C LYS A 427 5.25 -41.84 -27.08
N LEU A 428 5.22 -42.25 -25.81
CA LEU A 428 4.20 -43.18 -25.31
C LEU A 428 2.82 -42.51 -25.29
N ARG A 429 1.75 -43.29 -25.46
CA ARG A 429 0.38 -42.76 -25.43
C ARG A 429 0.04 -42.24 -24.03
N SER A 430 -0.45 -41.00 -23.93
CA SER A 430 -0.97 -40.43 -22.67
C SER A 430 -2.04 -41.33 -22.05
N GLY A 431 -1.94 -41.57 -20.74
CA GLY A 431 -2.84 -42.46 -19.99
C GLY A 431 -2.47 -43.95 -20.02
N HIS A 432 -1.37 -44.35 -20.67
CA HIS A 432 -0.86 -45.73 -20.57
C HIS A 432 -0.16 -45.96 -19.20
N PRO A 433 -0.32 -47.11 -18.53
CA PRO A 433 0.35 -47.39 -17.26
C PRO A 433 1.89 -47.24 -17.37
N ASP A 434 2.52 -47.89 -18.35
CA ASP A 434 3.97 -47.78 -18.59
C ASP A 434 4.48 -46.34 -18.77
N ARG A 435 3.61 -45.42 -19.23
CA ARG A 435 3.96 -43.99 -19.33
C ARG A 435 3.91 -43.33 -17.96
N ARG A 436 2.90 -43.61 -17.14
CA ARG A 436 2.80 -43.13 -15.76
C ARG A 436 3.99 -43.61 -14.94
N ASP A 437 4.26 -44.91 -14.94
CA ASP A 437 5.33 -45.52 -14.13
C ASP A 437 6.71 -44.94 -14.50
N ARG A 438 6.94 -44.70 -15.80
CA ARG A 438 8.16 -44.03 -16.27
C ARG A 438 8.21 -42.53 -15.96
N ILE A 439 7.07 -41.83 -15.94
CA ILE A 439 7.00 -40.42 -15.51
C ILE A 439 7.34 -40.31 -14.01
N GLU A 440 6.78 -41.19 -13.18
CA GLU A 440 7.04 -41.25 -11.75
C GLU A 440 8.52 -41.56 -11.46
N ALA A 441 9.08 -42.59 -12.11
CA ALA A 441 10.49 -42.93 -12.00
C ALA A 441 11.43 -41.81 -12.50
N TRP A 442 11.07 -41.15 -13.61
CA TRP A 442 11.83 -40.02 -14.15
C TRP A 442 11.78 -38.82 -13.20
N ALA A 443 10.60 -38.46 -12.69
CA ALA A 443 10.40 -37.35 -11.75
C ALA A 443 11.18 -37.60 -10.44
N GLN A 444 11.17 -38.83 -9.93
CA GLN A 444 11.99 -39.25 -8.80
C GLN A 444 13.50 -39.09 -9.10
N ALA A 445 13.95 -39.48 -10.29
CA ALA A 445 15.36 -39.42 -10.67
C ALA A 445 15.87 -38.00 -10.92
N ILE A 446 15.05 -37.09 -11.45
CA ILE A 446 15.45 -35.67 -11.63
C ILE A 446 15.38 -34.84 -10.36
N SER A 447 14.63 -35.31 -9.35
CA SER A 447 14.44 -34.63 -8.07
C SER A 447 15.75 -34.58 -7.28
N SER A 448 16.10 -33.41 -6.76
CA SER A 448 17.20 -33.30 -5.79
C SER A 448 16.89 -34.20 -4.60
N SER A 449 17.72 -35.20 -4.31
CA SER A 449 17.56 -36.04 -3.11
C SER A 449 17.66 -35.16 -1.87
N SER A 450 16.65 -35.19 -0.99
CA SER A 450 16.63 -34.37 0.23
C SER A 450 17.77 -34.70 1.21
N SER A 451 18.46 -35.82 1.00
CA SER A 451 19.46 -36.40 1.90
C SER A 451 20.93 -36.05 1.58
N THR A 452 21.23 -35.33 0.49
CA THR A 452 22.63 -35.03 0.09
C THR A 452 22.89 -33.53 -0.05
N GLY A 453 23.05 -32.85 1.08
CA GLY A 453 23.32 -31.42 1.12
C GLY A 453 23.53 -30.88 2.53
N MET A 454 24.54 -31.39 3.25
CA MET A 454 25.01 -30.89 4.57
C MET A 454 25.74 -29.53 4.41
N GLY A 455 25.07 -28.60 3.73
CA GLY A 455 25.65 -27.46 3.02
C GLY A 455 24.61 -26.48 2.50
N GLY A 456 23.41 -26.43 3.11
CA GLY A 456 22.47 -25.33 2.89
C GLY A 456 23.07 -23.99 3.34
N PRO A 457 22.43 -22.84 3.01
CA PRO A 457 22.92 -21.52 3.41
C PRO A 457 23.19 -21.39 4.91
N MET A 458 22.41 -22.09 5.75
CA MET A 458 22.61 -22.18 7.21
C MET A 458 23.86 -22.97 7.61
N ALA A 459 24.20 -24.07 6.93
CA ALA A 459 25.45 -24.79 7.19
C ALA A 459 26.68 -23.98 6.75
N PHE A 460 26.55 -23.19 5.67
CA PHE A 460 27.58 -22.22 5.26
C PHE A 460 27.69 -21.04 6.24
N ALA A 461 26.57 -20.50 6.71
CA ALA A 461 26.55 -19.45 7.73
C ALA A 461 27.14 -19.94 9.05
N ALA A 462 26.75 -21.13 9.51
CA ALA A 462 27.34 -21.79 10.69
C ALA A 462 28.86 -21.96 10.56
N MET A 463 29.35 -22.38 9.39
CA MET A 463 30.80 -22.40 9.10
C MET A 463 31.45 -21.00 9.17
N MET A 464 30.81 -19.97 8.63
CA MET A 464 31.31 -18.58 8.69
C MET A 464 31.27 -17.99 10.09
N PHE A 465 30.30 -18.37 10.92
CA PHE A 465 30.23 -18.03 12.35
C PHE A 465 31.14 -18.92 13.22
N GLY A 466 31.95 -19.80 12.61
CA GLY A 466 32.93 -20.61 13.32
C GLY A 466 32.33 -21.76 14.15
N ILE A 467 31.06 -22.13 13.92
CA ILE A 467 30.44 -23.31 14.52
C ILE A 467 31.07 -24.54 13.86
N PRO A 468 31.84 -25.36 14.58
CA PRO A 468 32.64 -26.41 13.96
C PRO A 468 31.77 -27.62 13.59
N MET A 469 31.26 -27.63 12.35
CA MET A 469 30.65 -28.81 11.76
C MET A 469 31.73 -29.86 11.44
N MET A 470 32.12 -30.63 12.47
CA MET A 470 33.09 -31.73 12.41
C MET A 470 32.66 -32.78 11.36
N PRO A 471 33.35 -32.90 10.22
CA PRO A 471 32.97 -33.88 9.20
C PRO A 471 33.51 -35.26 9.60
N GLY A 472 32.62 -36.16 10.01
CA GLY A 472 32.96 -37.57 10.21
C GLY A 472 33.47 -37.95 11.60
N MET A 473 32.75 -37.57 12.67
CA MET A 473 32.76 -38.38 13.89
C MET A 473 32.03 -39.70 13.58
N PRO A 474 32.71 -40.86 13.52
CA PRO A 474 32.00 -42.14 13.57
C PRO A 474 31.31 -42.23 14.93
N VAL A 475 30.05 -42.66 14.93
CA VAL A 475 29.30 -42.96 16.17
C VAL A 475 30.12 -43.96 16.99
N MET A 476 30.72 -43.50 18.09
CA MET A 476 31.51 -44.35 18.98
C MET A 476 30.58 -45.33 19.69
N PRO A 477 30.66 -46.65 19.42
CA PRO A 477 29.79 -47.63 20.05
C PRO A 477 30.32 -47.93 21.46
N GLY A 478 29.95 -47.08 22.43
CA GLY A 478 30.44 -47.22 23.80
C GLY A 478 30.01 -46.16 24.81
N MET A 479 29.42 -45.02 24.38
CA MET A 479 28.78 -44.08 25.31
C MET A 479 27.26 -44.28 25.27
N VAL A 480 26.83 -45.34 25.96
CA VAL A 480 25.43 -45.61 26.29
C VAL A 480 25.36 -45.92 27.79
N ASP A 481 25.59 -44.89 28.60
CA ASP A 481 25.06 -44.75 29.95
C ASP A 481 25.24 -43.28 30.39
N ASP A 482 24.23 -42.75 31.09
CA ASP A 482 24.16 -41.44 31.74
C ASP A 482 24.33 -40.16 30.86
N GLY A 483 23.22 -39.62 30.36
CA GLY A 483 23.15 -38.23 29.88
C GLY A 483 22.04 -37.92 28.88
N ASP A 484 20.81 -37.69 29.34
CA ASP A 484 19.62 -37.37 28.51
C ASP A 484 19.66 -35.99 27.79
N GLU A 485 20.79 -35.28 27.84
CA GLU A 485 20.91 -33.87 27.40
C GLU A 485 21.47 -33.69 25.97
N GLN A 486 21.89 -34.77 25.30
CA GLN A 486 22.61 -34.68 24.01
C GLN A 486 21.71 -34.86 22.77
N ALA A 487 20.41 -35.15 22.96
CA ALA A 487 19.42 -35.18 21.88
C ALA A 487 18.98 -33.78 21.43
N ASP A 488 19.06 -32.76 22.31
CA ASP A 488 18.54 -31.41 22.03
C ASP A 488 19.40 -30.60 21.06
N LEU A 489 20.69 -30.91 20.87
CA LEU A 489 21.53 -30.12 19.96
C LEU A 489 21.24 -30.41 18.48
N MET A 490 20.76 -31.61 18.16
CA MET A 490 20.24 -31.94 16.81
C MET A 490 18.79 -31.50 16.64
N SER A 491 17.97 -31.48 17.70
CA SER A 491 16.64 -30.88 17.62
C SER A 491 16.75 -29.37 17.35
N PHE A 492 17.75 -28.67 17.90
CA PHE A 492 18.00 -27.24 17.64
C PHE A 492 18.26 -26.85 16.18
N ILE A 493 18.67 -27.78 15.32
CA ILE A 493 18.87 -27.55 13.88
C ILE A 493 17.58 -27.83 13.08
N ASP A 494 16.71 -28.71 13.59
CA ASP A 494 15.37 -28.98 13.02
C ASP A 494 14.29 -28.04 13.59
N LEU A 495 14.56 -27.35 14.70
CA LEU A 495 13.64 -26.44 15.39
C LEU A 495 13.30 -25.17 14.59
N GLU A 496 14.07 -24.85 13.54
CA GLU A 496 13.75 -23.76 12.59
C GLU A 496 13.12 -24.27 11.28
N ALA A 497 13.09 -25.59 11.05
CA ALA A 497 12.18 -26.19 10.07
C ALA A 497 10.73 -26.20 10.60
N GLY A 498 10.58 -26.18 11.92
CA GLY A 498 9.33 -25.86 12.62
C GLY A 498 9.05 -24.36 12.68
N ALA A 499 8.53 -23.80 11.58
CA ALA A 499 7.70 -22.58 11.53
C ALA A 499 7.89 -21.54 12.66
N ASP A 500 8.97 -20.76 12.58
CA ASP A 500 9.02 -19.45 13.26
C ASP A 500 8.06 -18.51 12.51
N SER A 501 6.78 -18.60 12.89
CA SER A 501 5.60 -18.06 12.17
C SER A 501 5.76 -16.58 11.81
N ASP A 502 6.38 -15.81 12.71
CA ASP A 502 6.61 -14.37 12.58
C ASP A 502 7.58 -14.04 11.42
N THR A 503 8.34 -15.02 10.91
CA THR A 503 9.20 -14.87 9.72
C THR A 503 8.60 -15.46 8.45
N GLU A 504 7.47 -16.18 8.52
CA GLU A 504 6.83 -16.76 7.34
C GLU A 504 6.30 -15.66 6.42
N ASP A 505 5.63 -14.64 6.96
CA ASP A 505 5.14 -13.48 6.20
C ASP A 505 6.28 -12.77 5.44
N LEU A 506 7.42 -12.52 6.09
CA LEU A 506 8.59 -11.92 5.46
C LEU A 506 9.19 -12.83 4.37
N ARG A 507 9.12 -14.16 4.55
CA ARG A 507 9.53 -15.12 3.51
C ARG A 507 8.52 -15.13 2.36
N GLU A 508 7.22 -14.97 2.61
CA GLU A 508 6.15 -14.87 1.60
C GLU A 508 6.30 -13.60 0.76
N ASP A 509 6.54 -12.45 1.39
CA ASP A 509 6.75 -11.16 0.72
C ASP A 509 8.02 -11.11 -0.14
N LEU A 510 9.07 -11.81 0.30
CA LEU A 510 10.32 -11.94 -0.47
C LEU A 510 10.29 -13.08 -1.51
N ARG A 511 9.28 -13.97 -1.51
CA ARG A 511 9.13 -15.00 -2.55
C ARG A 511 8.81 -14.32 -3.89
N PRO A 512 9.52 -14.67 -4.98
CA PRO A 512 9.16 -14.17 -6.30
C PRO A 512 7.74 -14.62 -6.69
N LYS A 513 6.84 -13.66 -6.90
CA LYS A 513 5.43 -13.88 -7.30
C LYS A 513 5.31 -14.34 -8.78
N LEU A 514 5.98 -15.44 -9.12
CA LEU A 514 6.22 -15.91 -10.50
C LEU A 514 4.94 -16.18 -11.29
N LYS A 515 3.92 -16.77 -10.65
CA LYS A 515 2.59 -17.00 -11.23
C LYS A 515 1.92 -15.68 -11.63
N GLN A 516 1.76 -14.76 -10.69
CA GLN A 516 1.17 -13.44 -10.91
C GLN A 516 1.93 -12.66 -12.01
N ARG A 517 3.27 -12.73 -12.03
CA ARG A 517 4.08 -12.12 -13.09
C ARG A 517 3.74 -12.69 -14.47
N LEU A 518 3.68 -14.02 -14.61
CA LEU A 518 3.38 -14.67 -15.89
C LEU A 518 1.93 -14.40 -16.34
N GLU A 519 0.98 -14.44 -15.40
CA GLU A 519 -0.43 -14.19 -15.65
C GLU A 519 -0.67 -12.74 -16.08
N GLY A 520 -0.10 -11.76 -15.39
CA GLY A 520 -0.17 -10.33 -15.78
C GLY A 520 0.42 -10.07 -17.17
N TRP A 521 1.58 -10.66 -17.50
CA TRP A 521 2.12 -10.57 -18.86
C TRP A 521 1.25 -11.28 -19.91
N THR A 522 0.62 -12.40 -19.56
CA THR A 522 -0.28 -13.14 -20.47
C THR A 522 -1.58 -12.38 -20.71
N GLN A 523 -2.14 -11.74 -19.68
CA GLN A 523 -3.30 -10.87 -19.74
C GLN A 523 -3.01 -9.64 -20.62
N LEU A 524 -1.88 -8.97 -20.37
CA LEU A 524 -1.44 -7.84 -21.18
C LEU A 524 -1.24 -8.23 -22.65
N ALA A 525 -0.63 -9.39 -22.92
CA ALA A 525 -0.48 -9.91 -24.28
C ALA A 525 -1.81 -10.31 -24.96
N SER A 526 -2.90 -10.43 -24.20
CA SER A 526 -4.22 -10.76 -24.75
C SER A 526 -5.01 -9.54 -25.19
N VAL A 527 -4.79 -8.37 -24.56
CA VAL A 527 -5.41 -7.09 -24.91
C VAL A 527 -4.55 -6.26 -25.86
N MET A 528 -3.23 -6.31 -25.73
CA MET A 528 -2.31 -5.52 -26.57
C MET A 528 -2.29 -6.03 -28.02
N LYS A 529 -2.50 -5.12 -28.98
CA LYS A 529 -2.39 -5.40 -30.42
C LYS A 529 -1.06 -6.10 -30.74
N GLY A 530 -1.09 -7.19 -31.50
CA GLY A 530 0.11 -7.99 -31.80
C GLY A 530 0.62 -8.89 -30.64
N GLY A 531 0.16 -8.71 -29.40
CA GLY A 531 0.58 -9.50 -28.23
C GLY A 531 0.30 -11.01 -28.36
N ALA A 532 -0.69 -11.41 -29.16
CA ALA A 532 -0.93 -12.81 -29.52
C ALA A 532 0.23 -13.46 -30.30
N ALA A 533 0.95 -12.69 -31.13
CA ALA A 533 2.14 -13.16 -31.83
C ALA A 533 3.32 -13.30 -30.86
N THR A 534 3.51 -12.33 -29.96
CA THR A 534 4.50 -12.38 -28.89
C THR A 534 4.26 -13.57 -27.96
N SER A 535 3.02 -13.81 -27.55
CA SER A 535 2.62 -15.00 -26.79
C SER A 535 2.94 -16.31 -27.50
N SER A 536 2.77 -16.34 -28.84
CA SER A 536 3.10 -17.51 -29.65
C SER A 536 4.60 -17.77 -29.71
N LYS A 537 5.44 -16.72 -29.80
CA LYS A 537 6.90 -16.83 -29.68
C LYS A 537 7.30 -17.33 -28.28
N ALA A 538 6.75 -16.73 -27.23
CA ALA A 538 7.02 -17.12 -25.85
C ALA A 538 6.66 -18.60 -25.61
N TYR A 539 5.53 -19.09 -26.12
CA TYR A 539 5.18 -20.51 -26.09
C TYR A 539 6.22 -21.41 -26.78
N LEU A 540 6.72 -21.04 -27.96
CA LEU A 540 7.79 -21.81 -28.62
C LEU A 540 9.05 -21.87 -27.75
N LYS A 541 9.40 -20.74 -27.11
CA LYS A 541 10.53 -20.64 -26.18
C LYS A 541 10.33 -21.48 -24.90
N VAL A 542 9.11 -21.55 -24.34
CA VAL A 542 8.78 -22.50 -23.25
C VAL A 542 9.03 -23.94 -23.69
N VAL A 543 8.57 -24.31 -24.89
CA VAL A 543 8.67 -25.67 -25.43
C VAL A 543 10.13 -26.07 -25.77
N GLU A 544 11.02 -25.09 -25.88
CA GLU A 544 12.47 -25.24 -26.02
C GLU A 544 13.18 -25.32 -24.65
N LEU A 545 12.99 -24.33 -23.78
CA LEU A 545 13.62 -24.23 -22.45
C LEU A 545 13.15 -25.33 -21.48
N MET A 546 11.87 -25.70 -21.56
CA MET A 546 11.18 -26.61 -20.65
C MET A 546 10.45 -27.72 -21.42
N PRO A 547 11.17 -28.70 -22.02
CA PRO A 547 10.55 -29.72 -22.89
C PRO A 547 9.47 -30.58 -22.22
N TYR A 548 9.50 -30.70 -20.88
CA TYR A 548 8.50 -31.40 -20.08
C TYR A 548 7.11 -30.77 -20.17
N MET A 549 6.98 -29.47 -20.46
CA MET A 549 5.70 -28.79 -20.67
C MET A 549 4.88 -29.34 -21.85
N ARG A 550 5.47 -30.22 -22.68
CA ARG A 550 4.77 -30.96 -23.75
C ARG A 550 3.86 -32.08 -23.21
N GLY A 551 4.12 -32.57 -21.99
CA GLY A 551 3.32 -33.61 -21.33
C GLY A 551 2.62 -33.05 -20.09
N ALA A 552 1.31 -32.88 -20.15
CA ALA A 552 0.54 -32.35 -19.01
C ALA A 552 0.63 -33.26 -17.77
N ASP A 553 0.71 -34.58 -17.99
CA ASP A 553 0.95 -35.61 -16.98
C ASP A 553 2.35 -35.54 -16.35
N VAL A 554 3.37 -35.17 -17.14
CA VAL A 554 4.73 -34.92 -16.63
C VAL A 554 4.73 -33.73 -15.67
N VAL A 555 4.04 -32.64 -16.04
CA VAL A 555 3.94 -31.43 -15.19
C VAL A 555 3.13 -31.71 -13.92
N THR A 556 2.02 -32.46 -14.01
CA THR A 556 1.26 -32.88 -12.82
C THR A 556 2.13 -33.68 -11.85
N GLU A 557 2.92 -34.63 -12.33
CA GLU A 557 3.83 -35.38 -11.44
C GLU A 557 4.90 -34.48 -10.81
N MET A 558 5.50 -33.56 -11.58
CA MET A 558 6.43 -32.58 -11.02
C MET A 558 5.78 -31.69 -9.95
N VAL A 559 4.51 -31.29 -10.13
CA VAL A 559 3.77 -30.53 -9.11
C VAL A 559 3.50 -31.39 -7.87
N ASN A 560 3.13 -32.67 -8.02
CA ASN A 560 2.98 -33.60 -6.88
C ASN A 560 4.28 -33.66 -6.04
N ARG A 561 5.44 -33.84 -6.69
CA ARG A 561 6.75 -33.90 -6.01
C ARG A 561 7.21 -32.59 -5.37
N LEU A 562 6.67 -31.46 -5.81
CA LEU A 562 6.88 -30.15 -5.18
C LEU A 562 5.91 -29.92 -4.02
N ALA A 563 4.67 -30.42 -4.10
CA ALA A 563 3.69 -30.34 -3.01
C ALA A 563 4.12 -31.15 -1.78
N GLU A 564 4.89 -32.23 -1.97
CA GLU A 564 5.58 -32.97 -0.92
C GLU A 564 6.68 -32.17 -0.19
N ARG A 565 7.03 -30.94 -0.65
CA ARG A 565 8.14 -30.14 -0.13
C ARG A 565 7.65 -28.81 0.48
N PRO A 566 7.83 -28.57 1.80
CA PRO A 566 7.44 -27.31 2.41
C PRO A 566 8.19 -26.12 1.78
N GLY A 567 7.53 -24.96 1.72
CA GLY A 567 8.09 -23.74 1.13
C GLY A 567 8.31 -23.76 -0.39
N LYS A 568 7.76 -24.74 -1.14
CA LYS A 568 7.86 -24.83 -2.62
C LYS A 568 6.56 -24.55 -3.38
N GLY A 569 5.47 -24.17 -2.69
CA GLY A 569 4.18 -23.86 -3.29
C GLY A 569 4.25 -22.86 -4.45
N TYR A 570 5.04 -21.78 -4.31
CA TYR A 570 5.23 -20.77 -5.36
C TYR A 570 5.81 -21.33 -6.69
N ILE A 571 6.48 -22.48 -6.66
CA ILE A 571 6.97 -23.19 -7.85
C ILE A 571 5.86 -24.06 -8.46
N CYS A 572 5.02 -24.69 -7.63
CA CYS A 572 3.82 -25.40 -8.08
C CYS A 572 2.91 -24.45 -8.86
N ASP A 573 2.53 -23.34 -8.23
CA ASP A 573 1.74 -22.25 -8.80
C ASP A 573 2.28 -21.79 -10.15
N ALA A 574 3.59 -21.56 -10.22
CA ALA A 574 4.25 -21.12 -11.46
C ALA A 574 4.21 -22.20 -12.56
N LEU A 575 4.46 -23.47 -12.23
CA LEU A 575 4.37 -24.58 -13.19
C LEU A 575 2.95 -24.78 -13.72
N GLU A 576 1.94 -24.66 -12.86
CA GLU A 576 0.53 -24.72 -13.26
C GLU A 576 0.15 -23.56 -14.18
N ALA A 577 0.59 -22.34 -13.88
CA ALA A 577 0.39 -21.18 -14.74
C ALA A 577 1.04 -21.35 -16.13
N VAL A 578 2.31 -21.82 -16.20
CA VAL A 578 2.96 -22.13 -17.49
C VAL A 578 2.24 -23.29 -18.21
N SER A 579 1.70 -24.27 -17.49
CA SER A 579 0.91 -25.38 -18.07
C SER A 579 -0.40 -24.88 -18.69
N SER A 580 -1.13 -24.00 -17.98
CA SER A 580 -2.34 -23.34 -18.47
C SER A 580 -2.06 -22.47 -19.70
N PHE A 581 -1.00 -21.67 -19.65
CA PHE A 581 -0.50 -20.89 -20.79
C PHE A 581 -0.19 -21.79 -22.00
N CYS A 582 0.56 -22.89 -21.81
CA CYS A 582 0.89 -23.82 -22.89
C CYS A 582 -0.33 -24.52 -23.49
N LYS A 583 -1.30 -24.93 -22.67
CA LYS A 583 -2.60 -25.49 -23.13
C LYS A 583 -3.35 -24.46 -23.98
N THR A 584 -3.39 -23.21 -23.55
CA THR A 584 -4.06 -22.10 -24.26
C THR A 584 -3.38 -21.78 -25.59
N GLN A 585 -2.06 -21.56 -25.61
CA GLN A 585 -1.33 -21.21 -26.83
C GLN A 585 -1.29 -22.37 -27.83
N SER A 586 -1.14 -23.62 -27.37
CA SER A 586 -1.20 -24.79 -28.27
C SER A 586 -2.59 -24.98 -28.90
N LYS A 587 -3.68 -24.69 -28.17
CA LYS A 587 -5.05 -24.64 -28.72
C LYS A 587 -5.19 -23.56 -29.78
N LYS A 588 -4.75 -22.33 -29.48
CA LYS A 588 -4.76 -21.19 -30.43
C LYS A 588 -3.96 -21.49 -31.71
N LEU A 589 -2.74 -22.02 -31.59
CA LEU A 589 -1.90 -22.41 -32.74
C LEU A 589 -2.54 -23.52 -33.59
N ARG A 590 -3.17 -24.52 -32.97
CA ARG A 590 -3.92 -25.57 -33.70
C ARG A 590 -5.14 -25.02 -34.44
N GLN A 591 -5.87 -24.09 -33.83
CA GLN A 591 -7.00 -23.40 -34.48
C GLN A 591 -6.51 -22.54 -35.65
N ALA A 592 -5.49 -21.70 -35.45
CA ALA A 592 -4.89 -20.87 -36.49
C ALA A 592 -4.34 -21.70 -37.66
N LYS A 593 -3.74 -22.87 -37.40
CA LYS A 593 -3.32 -23.79 -38.47
C LYS A 593 -4.51 -24.35 -39.23
N LYS A 594 -5.53 -24.90 -38.53
CA LYS A 594 -6.76 -25.40 -39.19
C LYS A 594 -7.43 -24.34 -40.05
N GLU A 595 -7.43 -23.09 -39.61
CA GLU A 595 -8.02 -21.98 -40.36
C GLU A 595 -7.18 -21.58 -41.57
N LYS A 596 -5.84 -21.52 -41.45
CA LYS A 596 -4.95 -21.36 -42.60
C LYS A 596 -5.10 -22.50 -43.63
N ASP A 597 -5.22 -23.75 -43.17
CA ASP A 597 -5.40 -24.92 -44.03
C ASP A 597 -6.76 -24.84 -44.77
N LYS A 598 -7.85 -24.43 -44.09
CA LYS A 598 -9.15 -24.15 -44.71
C LYS A 598 -9.08 -23.02 -45.74
N GLN A 599 -8.45 -21.90 -45.41
CA GLN A 599 -8.31 -20.76 -46.31
C GLN A 599 -7.46 -21.09 -47.54
N ALA A 600 -6.40 -21.88 -47.38
CA ALA A 600 -5.60 -22.41 -48.49
C ALA A 600 -6.45 -23.32 -49.39
N ALA A 601 -7.24 -24.23 -48.81
CA ALA A 601 -8.16 -25.09 -49.56
C ALA A 601 -9.25 -24.28 -50.29
N ALA A 602 -9.82 -23.25 -49.66
CA ALA A 602 -10.81 -22.37 -50.27
C ALA A 602 -10.22 -21.52 -51.41
N LYS A 603 -8.99 -21.01 -51.26
CA LYS A 603 -8.27 -20.30 -52.34
C LYS A 603 -7.95 -21.22 -53.51
N ALA A 604 -7.50 -22.46 -53.25
CA ALA A 604 -7.29 -23.47 -54.28
C ALA A 604 -8.59 -23.83 -55.03
N ALA A 605 -9.70 -24.00 -54.31
CA ALA A 605 -11.02 -24.27 -54.88
C ALA A 605 -11.56 -23.09 -55.73
N LYS A 606 -11.32 -21.84 -55.30
CA LYS A 606 -11.64 -20.65 -56.11
C LYS A 606 -10.78 -20.59 -57.37
N ALA A 607 -9.46 -20.79 -57.28
CA ALA A 607 -8.56 -20.79 -58.43
C ALA A 607 -8.89 -21.89 -59.46
N ALA A 608 -9.38 -23.06 -59.01
CA ALA A 608 -9.81 -24.14 -59.89
C ALA A 608 -11.08 -23.79 -60.71
N LYS A 609 -11.92 -22.86 -60.23
CA LYS A 609 -13.15 -22.42 -60.94
C LYS A 609 -12.92 -21.34 -61.99
N THR A 610 -11.78 -20.65 -62.00
CA THR A 610 -11.51 -19.52 -62.92
C THR A 610 -10.83 -19.93 -64.24
N LYS A 611 -10.85 -21.22 -64.61
CA LYS A 611 -10.26 -21.71 -65.86
C LYS A 611 -11.28 -21.61 -67.01
N PRO A 612 -11.09 -20.77 -68.04
CA PRO A 612 -12.07 -20.58 -69.10
C PRO A 612 -12.17 -21.83 -69.99
N SER A 613 -13.39 -22.35 -70.15
CA SER A 613 -13.69 -23.49 -71.01
C SER A 613 -13.87 -23.06 -72.46
N SER A 614 -12.84 -23.23 -73.29
CA SER A 614 -12.99 -23.24 -74.76
C SER A 614 -13.53 -24.60 -75.22
N SER A 615 -14.48 -24.57 -76.16
CA SER A 615 -15.34 -25.67 -76.58
C SER A 615 -14.69 -26.79 -77.42
N SER A 616 -15.28 -27.99 -77.37
CA SER A 616 -15.50 -28.81 -78.57
C SER A 616 -16.65 -29.81 -78.35
N PHE A 617 -17.31 -30.21 -79.45
CA PHE A 617 -18.66 -30.78 -79.52
C PHE A 617 -18.66 -32.29 -79.85
N THR A 618 -19.77 -32.97 -79.52
CA THR A 618 -20.37 -34.26 -80.04
C THR A 618 -20.68 -35.25 -78.90
N ALA A 619 -21.94 -35.54 -78.51
CA ALA A 619 -23.12 -36.08 -79.21
C ALA A 619 -23.13 -37.62 -79.35
N THR A 620 -24.08 -38.32 -78.67
CA THR A 620 -25.01 -39.35 -79.24
C THR A 620 -25.77 -40.18 -78.16
N LEU A 621 -27.09 -39.96 -78.10
CA LEU A 621 -28.26 -40.87 -77.87
C LEU A 621 -28.41 -41.89 -76.69
N GLN A 622 -29.58 -41.76 -76.01
CA GLN A 622 -30.59 -42.80 -75.62
C GLN A 622 -30.21 -43.89 -74.58
N SER A 623 -31.13 -44.44 -73.75
CA SER A 623 -32.61 -44.49 -73.77
C SER A 623 -33.23 -44.74 -72.37
N THR A 624 -34.48 -44.27 -72.14
CA THR A 624 -35.62 -44.86 -71.35
C THR A 624 -35.37 -45.66 -70.05
N ALA A 625 -36.14 -45.60 -68.95
CA ALA A 625 -37.30 -44.81 -68.47
C ALA A 625 -37.46 -45.13 -66.93
N ALA A 626 -38.50 -44.82 -66.13
CA ALA A 626 -39.85 -44.25 -66.33
C ALA A 626 -40.38 -43.56 -65.04
N THR A 627 -41.57 -42.94 -65.14
CA THR A 627 -42.44 -42.36 -64.09
C THR A 627 -43.52 -43.38 -63.61
N PRO A 628 -44.48 -43.10 -62.68
CA PRO A 628 -44.94 -41.81 -62.09
C PRO A 628 -45.26 -41.76 -60.55
N SER A 629 -45.54 -40.53 -60.09
CA SER A 629 -46.53 -40.01 -59.08
C SER A 629 -47.26 -40.98 -58.12
N SER A 630 -47.59 -40.62 -56.86
CA SER A 630 -48.47 -39.50 -56.48
C SER A 630 -48.54 -39.18 -54.96
N LEU A 631 -49.29 -38.13 -54.59
CA LEU A 631 -49.52 -37.65 -53.21
C LEU A 631 -50.37 -38.60 -52.34
N SER A 632 -50.18 -38.53 -51.00
CA SER A 632 -51.25 -38.44 -49.98
C SER A 632 -50.70 -38.27 -48.54
N ALA A 633 -51.40 -37.50 -47.70
CA ALA A 633 -51.28 -37.48 -46.23
C ALA A 633 -52.48 -38.28 -45.62
N PRO A 634 -52.75 -38.35 -44.28
CA PRO A 634 -52.04 -37.83 -43.11
C PRO A 634 -51.97 -38.77 -41.84
N ARG A 635 -51.29 -38.29 -40.78
CA ARG A 635 -51.61 -38.43 -39.32
C ARG A 635 -51.58 -39.81 -38.59
N ALA A 636 -50.68 -39.92 -37.60
CA ALA A 636 -50.86 -40.69 -36.33
C ALA A 636 -49.92 -40.12 -35.21
N GLY A 637 -50.31 -40.22 -33.93
CA GLY A 637 -49.50 -39.80 -32.74
C GLY A 637 -48.44 -40.83 -32.31
N PRO A 638 -47.76 -40.73 -31.13
CA PRO A 638 -48.26 -40.26 -29.80
C PRO A 638 -47.15 -39.48 -29.00
N PRO A 639 -47.04 -39.49 -27.63
CA PRO A 639 -48.02 -39.58 -26.53
C PRO A 639 -48.01 -38.36 -25.57
N THR A 640 -48.92 -38.37 -24.58
CA THR A 640 -49.16 -37.35 -23.54
C THR A 640 -48.32 -37.51 -22.26
N ALA A 641 -47.92 -36.41 -21.63
CA ALA A 641 -47.47 -36.30 -20.23
C ALA A 641 -47.75 -34.86 -19.68
N PRO A 642 -47.76 -34.60 -18.35
CA PRO A 642 -48.80 -33.75 -17.74
C PRO A 642 -48.41 -32.28 -17.40
N ALA A 643 -49.44 -31.52 -17.00
CA ALA A 643 -49.43 -30.06 -16.81
C ALA A 643 -48.82 -29.54 -15.48
N PRO A 644 -48.37 -28.27 -15.44
CA PRO A 644 -48.08 -27.52 -14.22
C PRO A 644 -49.22 -26.59 -13.76
N THR A 645 -49.19 -26.21 -12.48
CA THR A 645 -50.06 -25.20 -11.84
C THR A 645 -49.52 -23.77 -11.98
N PRO A 646 -50.34 -22.71 -11.78
CA PRO A 646 -49.97 -21.33 -12.15
C PRO A 646 -49.42 -20.46 -11.00
N ARG A 647 -48.45 -19.58 -11.32
CA ARG A 647 -48.11 -18.31 -10.63
C ARG A 647 -47.66 -17.29 -11.70
N SER A 648 -48.35 -16.15 -11.83
CA SER A 648 -47.90 -14.81 -11.38
C SER A 648 -46.59 -14.35 -12.02
N VAL A 649 -46.60 -13.65 -13.17
CA VAL A 649 -46.79 -12.18 -13.33
C VAL A 649 -45.67 -11.37 -12.65
N THR A 650 -44.68 -10.94 -13.47
CA THR A 650 -43.91 -9.66 -13.56
C THR A 650 -42.56 -9.96 -14.27
N ILE A 651 -41.91 -9.11 -15.10
CA ILE A 651 -42.29 -7.88 -15.83
C ILE A 651 -41.36 -7.74 -17.07
N GLU A 652 -41.74 -6.91 -18.06
CA GLU A 652 -40.97 -6.32 -19.19
C GLU A 652 -39.58 -6.89 -19.57
N ASP A 653 -39.52 -7.59 -20.71
CA ASP A 653 -38.32 -7.67 -21.57
C ASP A 653 -38.46 -6.61 -22.70
N VAL A 654 -37.35 -5.95 -23.06
CA VAL A 654 -37.27 -4.98 -24.17
C VAL A 654 -36.63 -5.67 -25.37
N ASP A 655 -37.34 -5.68 -26.50
CA ASP A 655 -36.79 -6.10 -27.80
C ASP A 655 -35.85 -5.01 -28.34
N GLU A 656 -34.56 -5.34 -28.51
CA GLU A 656 -33.65 -4.59 -29.38
C GLU A 656 -33.08 -5.52 -30.46
N ASP A 657 -33.64 -5.40 -31.67
CA ASP A 657 -33.11 -5.99 -32.91
C ASP A 657 -31.89 -5.17 -33.39
N GLU A 658 -30.70 -5.77 -33.42
CA GLU A 658 -29.58 -5.28 -34.24
C GLU A 658 -28.96 -6.43 -35.06
N ASP A 659 -29.43 -6.54 -36.32
CA ASP A 659 -28.79 -7.30 -37.41
C ASP A 659 -27.75 -6.42 -38.15
N ASP A 660 -26.75 -7.09 -38.75
CA ASP A 660 -25.84 -6.62 -39.81
C ASP A 660 -24.95 -5.37 -39.59
N ASP A 661 -23.62 -5.59 -39.50
CA ASP A 661 -22.72 -5.27 -40.64
C ASP A 661 -21.29 -5.83 -40.44
N ASP A 662 -20.92 -6.83 -41.25
CA ASP A 662 -19.68 -7.62 -41.16
C ASP A 662 -18.58 -7.01 -42.08
N ASP A 663 -18.04 -5.84 -41.72
CA ASP A 663 -17.13 -5.08 -42.60
C ASP A 663 -15.66 -5.57 -42.53
N LEU A 664 -15.21 -6.24 -43.59
CA LEU A 664 -13.91 -6.93 -43.67
C LEU A 664 -12.76 -5.99 -44.10
N PRO A 665 -11.65 -5.89 -43.33
CA PRO A 665 -10.51 -5.07 -43.72
C PRO A 665 -9.72 -5.67 -44.92
N PRO A 666 -9.12 -4.82 -45.78
CA PRO A 666 -8.50 -5.24 -47.04
C PRO A 666 -7.16 -5.98 -46.86
N PRO A 667 -6.75 -6.83 -47.83
CA PRO A 667 -5.53 -7.63 -47.73
C PRO A 667 -4.25 -6.81 -47.99
N LEU A 668 -3.28 -6.92 -47.08
CA LEU A 668 -1.96 -6.28 -47.21
C LEU A 668 -1.11 -6.89 -48.34
N ILE A 669 -0.46 -6.01 -49.09
CA ILE A 669 0.49 -6.31 -50.17
C ILE A 669 1.89 -6.56 -49.58
N PRO A 670 2.68 -7.54 -50.04
CA PRO A 670 4.05 -7.74 -49.58
C PRO A 670 4.98 -6.66 -50.14
N ALA A 671 5.54 -5.81 -49.27
CA ALA A 671 6.61 -4.90 -49.62
C ALA A 671 7.94 -5.65 -49.77
N GLY A 672 8.64 -5.44 -50.89
CA GLY A 672 10.00 -5.93 -51.08
C GLY A 672 11.01 -5.16 -50.22
N GLY A 673 12.01 -5.85 -49.68
CA GLY A 673 13.10 -5.19 -48.97
C GLY A 673 14.12 -4.54 -49.91
N PRO A 674 15.00 -3.70 -49.36
CA PRO A 674 16.38 -3.69 -49.83
C PRO A 674 17.41 -3.86 -48.71
N SER A 675 18.46 -4.61 -49.06
CA SER A 675 19.88 -4.45 -48.70
C SER A 675 20.31 -4.07 -47.28
N ALA A 676 21.15 -4.93 -46.72
CA ALA A 676 21.91 -4.69 -45.50
C ALA A 676 22.83 -3.45 -45.60
N LEU A 677 22.93 -2.71 -44.49
CA LEU A 677 24.09 -1.90 -44.15
C LEU A 677 24.67 -2.40 -42.83
N SER A 678 25.91 -2.86 -42.90
CA SER A 678 26.70 -3.31 -41.76
C SER A 678 27.20 -2.09 -40.97
N LEU A 679 26.84 -2.00 -39.69
CA LEU A 679 27.40 -1.05 -38.74
C LEU A 679 28.27 -1.80 -37.73
N ALA A 680 29.54 -1.40 -37.65
CA ALA A 680 30.56 -2.00 -36.80
C ALA A 680 30.33 -1.65 -35.31
N PRO A 681 30.81 -2.48 -34.36
CA PRO A 681 30.69 -2.20 -32.94
C PRO A 681 31.60 -1.03 -32.52
N ALA A 682 31.03 -0.09 -31.76
CA ALA A 682 31.77 0.96 -31.07
C ALA A 682 32.55 0.39 -29.86
N PRO A 683 33.68 1.00 -29.44
CA PRO A 683 34.53 0.44 -28.41
C PRO A 683 33.95 0.59 -27.00
N VAL A 684 34.19 -0.43 -26.17
CA VAL A 684 33.88 -0.42 -24.74
C VAL A 684 34.78 0.60 -24.02
N ALA A 685 34.17 1.63 -23.44
CA ALA A 685 34.85 2.55 -22.52
C ALA A 685 34.80 1.99 -21.09
N SER A 686 35.94 1.96 -20.40
CA SER A 686 36.05 1.49 -19.02
C SER A 686 35.35 2.44 -18.03
N PRO A 687 34.72 1.93 -16.97
CA PRO A 687 34.11 2.79 -15.95
C PRO A 687 35.17 3.50 -15.09
N PRO A 688 34.95 4.77 -14.68
CA PRO A 688 35.84 5.45 -13.76
C PRO A 688 35.67 4.91 -12.32
N THR A 689 36.80 4.75 -11.62
CA THR A 689 36.83 4.46 -10.18
C THR A 689 36.28 5.63 -9.37
N ALA A 690 35.15 5.42 -8.69
CA ALA A 690 34.62 6.36 -7.70
C ALA A 690 35.15 6.05 -6.29
N ASN A 691 35.56 7.08 -5.56
CA ASN A 691 36.01 6.97 -4.17
C ASN A 691 34.82 6.76 -3.21
N PRO A 692 35.04 6.12 -2.04
CA PRO A 692 33.98 5.90 -1.05
C PRO A 692 33.60 7.21 -0.33
N THR A 693 32.31 7.57 -0.39
CA THR A 693 31.68 8.50 0.55
C THR A 693 31.19 7.76 1.79
N PRO A 694 31.17 8.41 2.97
CA PRO A 694 30.90 7.72 4.23
C PRO A 694 29.41 7.42 4.45
N PHE A 695 29.13 6.23 4.99
CA PHE A 695 27.83 5.86 5.56
C PHE A 695 27.45 6.81 6.70
N PHE A 696 26.33 7.52 6.58
CA PHE A 696 25.65 8.11 7.74
C PHE A 696 24.72 7.06 8.35
N SER A 697 25.14 6.46 9.46
CA SER A 697 24.29 5.57 10.25
C SER A 697 23.35 6.39 11.13
N PHE A 698 22.05 6.33 10.86
CA PHE A 698 21.03 6.82 11.78
C PHE A 698 20.91 5.83 12.95
N SER A 699 21.50 6.18 14.09
CA SER A 699 21.28 5.47 15.35
C SER A 699 19.96 5.94 15.98
N LEU A 700 18.95 5.06 16.00
CA LEU A 700 17.72 5.26 16.78
C LEU A 700 17.99 5.02 18.27
N PRO A 701 17.76 5.98 19.19
CA PRO A 701 18.08 5.83 20.60
C PRO A 701 16.81 5.71 21.47
N PHE A 702 16.08 4.59 21.37
CA PHE A 702 15.06 4.23 22.37
C PHE A 702 15.14 2.75 22.74
N SER A 703 15.87 2.46 23.81
CA SER A 703 15.83 1.18 24.52
C SER A 703 15.11 1.38 25.85
N PHE A 704 13.88 0.87 25.97
CA PHE A 704 13.15 0.82 27.24
C PHE A 704 13.37 -0.52 27.93
N GLY A 705 14.57 -0.70 28.49
CA GLY A 705 14.83 -1.75 29.48
C GLY A 705 14.44 -1.27 30.88
N SER A 706 13.40 -1.84 31.49
CA SER A 706 13.14 -1.77 32.94
C SER A 706 12.06 -2.76 33.39
N GLY A 707 12.47 -3.95 33.83
CA GLY A 707 11.66 -4.80 34.71
C GLY A 707 12.20 -4.70 36.14
N PRO A 708 11.39 -4.33 37.16
CA PRO A 708 11.82 -4.35 38.56
C PRO A 708 11.48 -5.71 39.19
N GLY A 709 12.52 -6.46 39.56
CA GLY A 709 12.37 -7.63 40.44
C GLY A 709 11.93 -7.23 41.85
N SER A 710 11.12 -8.06 42.48
CA SER A 710 10.67 -7.90 43.86
C SER A 710 11.78 -8.23 44.86
N GLY A 711 12.01 -7.34 45.82
CA GLY A 711 12.95 -7.53 46.92
C GLY A 711 12.46 -6.78 48.16
N VAL A 712 12.03 -7.53 49.17
CA VAL A 712 11.57 -7.02 50.47
C VAL A 712 12.77 -7.02 51.42
N ASP A 713 13.07 -5.90 52.09
CA ASP A 713 13.30 -5.94 53.54
C ASP A 713 13.35 -4.56 54.23
N ALA A 714 13.26 -4.58 55.56
CA ALA A 714 13.01 -3.42 56.42
C ALA A 714 14.27 -2.79 57.05
N GLY A 715 14.15 -1.56 57.55
CA GLY A 715 14.95 -1.11 58.71
C GLY A 715 15.43 0.35 58.75
N GLY A 716 14.86 1.13 59.67
CA GLY A 716 15.62 2.05 60.54
C GLY A 716 16.16 3.40 59.99
N PRO A 717 15.95 4.53 60.68
CA PRO A 717 16.55 5.82 60.33
C PRO A 717 17.92 6.02 60.99
N SER A 718 18.84 6.74 60.32
CA SER A 718 20.02 7.35 60.95
C SER A 718 20.56 8.54 60.15
N ALA A 719 21.29 9.41 60.84
CA ALA A 719 21.57 10.78 60.40
C ALA A 719 22.88 10.96 59.62
N SER A 720 22.96 12.13 58.97
CA SER A 720 24.18 12.93 58.75
C SER A 720 25.42 12.31 58.08
N SER A 721 25.76 12.83 56.90
CA SER A 721 27.14 13.31 56.67
C SER A 721 27.21 14.28 55.48
N THR A 722 27.92 15.39 55.69
CA THR A 722 28.22 16.43 54.69
C THR A 722 29.53 16.16 53.96
N SER A 723 29.54 16.28 52.63
CA SER A 723 30.73 16.64 51.82
C SER A 723 30.24 17.35 50.55
N ASN A 724 30.47 18.66 50.38
CA ASN A 724 31.69 19.30 49.90
C ASN A 724 32.28 18.67 48.63
N ALA A 725 31.85 19.19 47.47
CA ALA A 725 32.57 19.11 46.21
C ALA A 725 32.76 20.55 45.65
N GLN A 726 34.00 20.93 45.37
CA GLN A 726 34.32 22.24 44.75
C GLN A 726 33.98 22.24 43.25
N PRO A 727 33.61 23.40 42.67
CA PRO A 727 33.44 23.54 41.23
C PRO A 727 34.79 23.67 40.50
N ALA A 728 34.87 23.09 39.30
CA ALA A 728 36.02 23.21 38.40
C ALA A 728 36.13 24.62 37.77
N PRO A 729 37.34 25.06 37.36
CA PRO A 729 37.56 26.40 36.82
C PRO A 729 37.04 26.56 35.37
N PRO A 730 36.69 27.79 34.94
CA PRO A 730 36.17 28.06 33.60
C PRO A 730 37.27 28.01 32.53
N GLN A 731 36.97 27.37 31.39
CA GLN A 731 37.80 27.46 30.19
C GLN A 731 37.59 28.81 29.47
N ALA A 732 38.67 29.36 28.91
CA ALA A 732 38.66 30.61 28.15
C ALA A 732 38.10 30.41 26.72
N PRO A 733 37.53 31.46 26.10
CA PRO A 733 36.89 31.36 24.78
C PRO A 733 37.92 31.19 23.64
N SER A 734 37.63 30.29 22.71
CA SER A 734 38.41 30.09 21.49
C SER A 734 38.14 31.18 20.43
N ALA A 735 39.16 31.43 19.59
CA ALA A 735 39.25 32.57 18.71
C ALA A 735 38.11 32.72 17.68
N SER A 736 37.77 33.99 17.41
CA SER A 736 36.89 34.43 16.33
C SER A 736 37.47 34.16 14.93
N ALA A 737 36.66 33.58 14.03
CA ALA A 737 36.93 33.60 12.59
C ALA A 737 36.58 34.98 11.98
N PRO A 738 37.27 35.43 10.92
CA PRO A 738 37.02 36.72 10.27
C PRO A 738 35.76 36.71 9.37
N PRO A 739 35.10 37.86 9.15
CA PRO A 739 33.93 37.94 8.29
C PRO A 739 34.31 37.85 6.81
N VAL A 740 33.61 37.00 6.06
CA VAL A 740 33.67 36.99 4.59
C VAL A 740 32.86 38.16 4.05
N VAL A 741 33.53 39.08 3.36
CA VAL A 741 32.89 40.20 2.67
C VAL A 741 32.38 39.72 1.31
N LEU A 742 31.06 39.57 1.17
CA LEU A 742 30.42 39.35 -0.13
C LEU A 742 30.27 40.68 -0.87
N ALA A 743 30.86 40.76 -2.06
CA ALA A 743 30.71 41.89 -2.97
C ALA A 743 29.34 41.84 -3.71
N PRO A 744 28.77 42.98 -4.11
CA PRO A 744 27.47 43.02 -4.78
C PRO A 744 27.55 42.54 -6.24
N VAL A 745 26.67 41.63 -6.63
CA VAL A 745 26.44 41.23 -8.03
C VAL A 745 25.53 42.26 -8.69
N PRO A 746 25.84 42.78 -9.89
CA PRO A 746 25.04 43.81 -10.55
C PRO A 746 23.77 43.23 -11.18
N ALA A 747 22.66 43.96 -11.03
CA ALA A 747 21.42 43.69 -11.74
C ALA A 747 21.47 44.24 -13.18
N GLN A 748 21.11 43.42 -14.18
CA GLN A 748 20.50 43.85 -15.46
C GLN A 748 20.13 42.65 -16.35
N SER A 749 18.84 42.48 -16.64
CA SER A 749 18.29 41.85 -17.86
C SER A 749 16.75 42.05 -17.92
N PRO A 750 16.11 42.01 -19.11
CA PRO A 750 14.92 42.82 -19.39
C PRO A 750 13.56 42.13 -19.13
N PRO A 751 12.44 42.89 -19.15
CA PRO A 751 11.10 42.32 -18.99
C PRO A 751 10.66 41.54 -20.24
N TYR A 752 10.22 40.30 -20.05
CA TYR A 752 9.46 39.58 -21.07
C TYR A 752 8.06 40.16 -21.19
N ARG A 753 7.64 40.49 -22.41
CA ARG A 753 6.24 40.82 -22.73
C ARG A 753 5.42 39.53 -22.75
N LEU A 754 4.25 39.59 -22.11
CA LEU A 754 3.14 38.68 -22.41
C LEU A 754 2.77 38.81 -23.90
N PHE A 755 2.66 37.68 -24.58
CA PHE A 755 1.94 37.56 -25.84
C PHE A 755 0.68 36.75 -25.56
N GLU A 756 -0.48 37.39 -25.69
CA GLU A 756 -1.75 36.70 -25.85
C GLU A 756 -1.89 36.27 -27.31
N GLY A 757 -2.35 35.04 -27.52
CA GLY A 757 -2.65 34.42 -28.80
C GLY A 757 -3.04 32.97 -28.49
N MET A 758 -4.32 32.60 -28.43
CA MET A 758 -5.31 32.57 -29.51
C MET A 758 -5.00 31.45 -30.51
N GLU A 759 -5.44 30.24 -30.17
CA GLU A 759 -5.56 29.09 -31.09
C GLU A 759 -6.77 28.26 -30.63
N ASP A 760 -7.92 28.55 -31.23
CA ASP A 760 -8.96 27.56 -31.53
C ASP A 760 -8.63 26.93 -32.90
N VAL A 761 -9.26 25.79 -33.19
CA VAL A 761 -9.42 25.06 -34.48
C VAL A 761 -8.64 23.75 -34.61
N ASP A 762 -9.44 22.71 -34.93
CA ASP A 762 -9.17 21.28 -35.26
C ASP A 762 -8.68 20.36 -34.12
#